data_AF-A0A2G2VMR9-F1
#
_entry.id   AF-A0A2G2VMR9-F1
#
_cell.length_a   1.000
_cell.length_b   1.000
_cell.length_c   1.000
_cell.angle_alpha   90.00
_cell.angle_beta   90.00
_cell.angle_gamma   90.00
#
_symmetry.space_group_name_H-M   'P 1'
#
loop_
_entity.id
_entity.type
_entity.pdbx_description
1 polymer ?
#
loop_
_entity_poly.entity_id
_entity_poly.type
_entity_poly.pdbx_seq_one_letter_code
_entity_poly.pdbx_strand_id
1 'polypeptide(L)'
;MMFTAQPRSTPLSSEIQHVFTVRSPVEIMTTRRKISSQISRFKVKAVIQSGNEEKKKTVESGKLVEKSGEESNGFSGKGVRDVKAVITLRKKMKEKISDKIEDQWVSLMNGIGRGILIQLISQDIDPVTKSGKYAESYVRGWFSKPSDHPYIVEYAANFTVPHDFGCPGAIIITNLLDKEIHLVQIVVHGFNEGPLFFSVNTWIHSQKDSPESRIIFQNQAYLPSQTPPGIKDLRREDLLSIRGNGKGERKLHERVYDYDVYNDLGNPDKSEDLARPLIGGQERPYPRRCRTGRGPTKKDPLAERRIEKPHPVYVPRDETFEEIKQNTFSAGRLKALLHNLVPLIAATLSSSDIPFTNFTDIDKLYNDGFVLNDDKDLKKNKFLSDTLDKVFSVSKRLLKYEIPAIIKRDRFAWLRDNEFSRQALAGVNPVNIELLREFPIVSKLDPAVYGPPDSAVTRDLIEQELNGLSVEKAIEEKRLFILDYHDMLLPFIGKMNSLLGRKAYASRTLFFYTSRGVLKPIIIELSLPPTPSSPRNKRIFSHGHDATNHWIWNLAKAHVCSNDAGIHQLVNHWLRTHACMEPYIIATHRHLSSMHPIYKLLHPHMRYTLEINALARQSLINGGGVIEACFSPGKYSMEISSAAYKSMWQFDMEALPADLIRRGMAVEDPSMPLGVKLVIEDYPYAADGLLIWSAIKEYVESYVEHYYSEPNSVTSDVELQGWWNEIKNKGHPDKKNEPWWPKLVTKEDLSGILTTMIWIASGQHAAINFGQYPFGGYVPNRPTLMRKLIPHEDDPSYENFILHPEYTFLASLPTQLQATKVMAVQDTLSTHSADEEYMCQLHEIQRFSIYDHEVLKVFERFSAKLKEIENTINQRNKDIRLKNRSGAGVPPYELLLPTSGPGVTCREEESEEEEEEEEEEEEEEEEEEEEEEEEDDEEEEDEEGRRGGRGGGRGGRRTLDCGRLTQDDLKFVSMPIQSKKAVNIEEILKAEIIFGKYPMCITMSDIVIDNDDFDADDMTIECYDFVELSELAVAVVSNVEYLPVVNVDSEELISNCYNSVVKVNQKFQLNEIPCTHAIAILKSKHVKEMKSHYSDYYKNEALVKTYEISLCPMPDKQDRHIPPEVLEDVVLPPKYKYPPGSPKKGRQKKSSEKFSSTTNRCGKCGYVRVNEEC
;
A
#
# COMPACT_ATOMS: atom_id res chain seq x y z
N MET A 1 -43.31 -24.09 -14.65
CA MET A 1 -44.29 -25.14 -15.05
C MET A 1 -44.44 -26.16 -13.92
N MET A 2 -45.51 -26.97 -13.92
CA MET A 2 -45.65 -28.17 -13.05
C MET A 2 -44.77 -29.32 -13.62
N PHE A 3 -44.53 -30.49 -13.01
CA PHE A 3 -45.23 -31.32 -12.01
C PHE A 3 -44.17 -31.89 -11.01
N THR A 4 -44.35 -32.07 -9.69
CA THR A 4 -45.34 -32.80 -8.85
C THR A 4 -45.29 -34.34 -8.91
N ALA A 5 -44.89 -34.95 -7.78
CA ALA A 5 -45.17 -36.33 -7.36
C ALA A 5 -45.31 -36.38 -5.83
N GLN A 6 -46.10 -37.29 -5.26
CA GLN A 6 -46.66 -37.20 -3.89
C GLN A 6 -46.37 -38.45 -3.00
N PRO A 7 -46.79 -38.51 -1.71
CA PRO A 7 -46.03 -39.17 -0.64
C PRO A 7 -46.67 -40.46 -0.06
N ARG A 8 -46.13 -40.95 1.07
CA ARG A 8 -46.87 -41.76 2.05
C ARG A 8 -46.63 -41.31 3.50
N SER A 9 -47.68 -41.40 4.30
CA SER A 9 -47.75 -41.22 5.77
C SER A 9 -47.67 -42.59 6.49
N THR A 10 -47.81 -42.81 7.81
CA THR A 10 -48.49 -42.09 8.93
C THR A 10 -47.88 -42.56 10.31
N PRO A 11 -48.45 -42.35 11.53
CA PRO A 11 -47.81 -41.50 12.58
C PRO A 11 -47.55 -42.20 13.94
N LEU A 12 -47.17 -41.42 14.98
CA LEU A 12 -47.56 -41.46 16.42
C LEU A 12 -46.56 -40.58 17.21
N SER A 13 -46.96 -39.40 17.75
CA SER A 13 -47.35 -39.12 19.16
C SER A 13 -46.25 -39.41 20.22
N SER A 14 -45.97 -38.58 21.23
CA SER A 14 -46.70 -37.46 21.88
C SER A 14 -45.69 -36.42 22.44
N GLU A 15 -45.91 -35.10 22.40
CA GLU A 15 -46.59 -34.28 23.46
C GLU A 15 -45.77 -34.21 24.78
N ILE A 16 -45.50 -33.07 25.45
CA ILE A 16 -46.34 -31.92 25.84
C ILE A 16 -45.54 -30.58 25.86
N GLN A 17 -46.22 -29.44 25.77
CA GLN A 17 -45.69 -28.06 25.90
C GLN A 17 -45.88 -27.46 27.30
N HIS A 18 -45.11 -26.42 27.67
CA HIS A 18 -45.54 -25.13 28.31
C HIS A 18 -44.27 -24.33 28.69
N VAL A 19 -44.03 -23.03 28.45
CA VAL A 19 -44.81 -21.76 28.28
C VAL A 19 -44.69 -20.84 29.52
N PHE A 20 -43.88 -19.78 29.38
CA PHE A 20 -43.89 -18.44 30.02
C PHE A 20 -44.11 -18.32 31.57
N THR A 21 -43.33 -17.51 32.29
CA THR A 21 -43.45 -16.03 32.30
C THR A 21 -42.31 -15.32 33.05
N VAL A 22 -42.20 -14.00 32.86
CA VAL A 22 -41.23 -13.10 33.54
C VAL A 22 -41.87 -12.37 34.72
N ARG A 23 -41.16 -12.19 35.86
CA ARG A 23 -41.36 -11.05 36.81
C ARG A 23 -40.24 -10.88 37.85
N SER A 24 -40.13 -9.65 38.35
CA SER A 24 -39.23 -9.11 39.40
C SER A 24 -39.78 -7.71 39.79
N PRO A 25 -39.41 -7.03 40.90
CA PRO A 25 -38.61 -7.42 42.09
C PRO A 25 -39.41 -7.30 43.41
N VAL A 26 -38.76 -7.38 44.58
CA VAL A 26 -38.94 -6.50 45.79
C VAL A 26 -37.93 -6.86 46.90
N GLU A 27 -37.63 -5.92 47.81
CA GLU A 27 -36.57 -5.94 48.83
C GLU A 27 -36.99 -6.58 50.18
N ILE A 28 -36.01 -7.15 50.91
CA ILE A 28 -35.99 -7.22 52.40
C ILE A 28 -34.54 -6.97 52.90
N MET A 29 -34.40 -6.34 54.08
CA MET A 29 -33.15 -5.75 54.58
C MET A 29 -32.18 -6.71 55.32
N THR A 30 -30.88 -6.45 55.12
CA THR A 30 -29.73 -6.59 56.05
C THR A 30 -29.73 -7.63 57.20
N THR A 31 -28.71 -8.49 57.22
CA THR A 31 -27.91 -8.70 58.46
C THR A 31 -26.48 -9.17 58.15
N ARG A 32 -25.48 -8.72 58.93
CA ARG A 32 -24.08 -9.15 58.80
C ARG A 32 -23.84 -10.48 59.54
N ARG A 33 -23.16 -11.44 58.89
CA ARG A 33 -22.29 -12.43 59.57
C ARG A 33 -21.17 -12.89 58.64
N LYS A 34 -19.92 -12.91 59.15
CA LYS A 34 -18.78 -13.53 58.47
C LYS A 34 -18.87 -15.05 58.63
N ILE A 35 -18.74 -15.81 57.55
CA ILE A 35 -18.38 -17.23 57.60
C ILE A 35 -17.23 -17.45 56.61
N SER A 36 -16.12 -18.02 57.10
CA SER A 36 -15.03 -18.53 56.27
C SER A 36 -15.40 -19.93 55.81
N SER A 37 -15.12 -20.28 54.56
CA SER A 37 -15.14 -21.66 54.08
C SER A 37 -13.82 -21.99 53.39
N GLN A 38 -13.34 -23.21 53.62
CA GLN A 38 -12.01 -23.66 53.23
C GLN A 38 -12.09 -24.47 51.94
N ILE A 39 -11.12 -24.28 51.04
CA ILE A 39 -10.86 -25.20 49.92
C ILE A 39 -9.58 -25.97 50.25
N SER A 40 -9.63 -27.29 50.09
CA SER A 40 -8.62 -28.23 50.55
C SER A 40 -7.37 -28.23 49.67
N ARG A 41 -6.19 -28.10 50.28
CA ARG A 41 -4.90 -28.42 49.66
C ARG A 41 -4.54 -29.87 49.95
N PHE A 42 -4.44 -30.70 48.93
CA PHE A 42 -3.73 -31.97 49.06
C PHE A 42 -2.23 -31.70 49.15
N LYS A 43 -1.59 -32.21 50.21
CA LYS A 43 -0.13 -32.31 50.35
C LYS A 43 0.24 -33.76 50.55
N VAL A 44 1.05 -34.31 49.65
CA VAL A 44 1.74 -35.59 49.89
C VAL A 44 2.92 -35.33 50.83
N LYS A 45 3.12 -36.20 51.82
CA LYS A 45 4.28 -36.16 52.72
C LYS A 45 5.39 -37.06 52.16
N ALA A 46 6.61 -36.55 52.11
CA ALA A 46 7.80 -37.39 52.27
C ALA A 46 8.08 -37.57 53.78
N VAL A 47 8.67 -38.71 54.16
CA VAL A 47 9.06 -39.02 55.55
C VAL A 47 10.57 -39.13 55.62
N ILE A 48 11.18 -38.43 56.58
CA ILE A 48 12.57 -38.64 57.00
C ILE A 48 12.55 -38.76 58.53
N GLN A 49 13.23 -39.79 59.05
CA GLN A 49 13.34 -40.09 60.48
C GLN A 49 14.80 -39.89 60.92
N SER A 50 15.00 -39.43 62.16
CA SER A 50 16.26 -38.82 62.61
C SER A 50 17.09 -39.68 63.58
N GLY A 51 18.41 -39.53 63.52
CA GLY A 51 19.41 -40.08 64.45
C GLY A 51 20.76 -40.26 63.72
N ASN A 52 21.94 -39.94 64.28
CA ASN A 52 22.23 -39.39 65.61
C ASN A 52 23.50 -38.50 65.57
N GLU A 53 23.79 -37.78 66.66
CA GLU A 53 24.94 -36.86 66.78
C GLU A 53 26.28 -37.59 67.02
N GLU A 54 27.43 -36.99 66.64
CA GLU A 54 28.30 -36.28 67.61
C GLU A 54 29.61 -35.63 67.05
N LYS A 55 30.15 -34.72 67.88
CA LYS A 55 31.57 -34.26 68.00
C LYS A 55 32.24 -33.40 66.90
N LYS A 56 32.49 -32.16 67.31
CA LYS A 56 33.40 -31.15 66.71
C LYS A 56 34.89 -31.58 66.81
N LYS A 57 35.71 -31.10 65.86
CA LYS A 57 36.98 -30.41 66.19
C LYS A 57 37.39 -29.45 65.07
N THR A 58 38.49 -28.72 65.26
CA THR A 58 38.72 -27.39 64.69
C THR A 58 40.11 -27.23 64.06
N VAL A 59 40.23 -26.17 63.25
CA VAL A 59 41.42 -25.31 63.06
C VAL A 59 42.46 -25.68 61.97
N GLU A 60 42.76 -24.63 61.19
CA GLU A 60 43.96 -24.29 60.41
C GLU A 60 44.29 -24.91 59.04
N SER A 61 45.27 -24.25 58.41
CA SER A 61 45.43 -24.08 56.97
C SER A 61 46.80 -24.57 56.49
N GLY A 62 46.83 -25.06 55.25
CA GLY A 62 48.07 -25.39 54.55
C GLY A 62 47.88 -25.41 53.05
N LYS A 63 48.52 -24.47 52.33
CA LYS A 63 48.81 -24.65 50.91
C LYS A 63 50.03 -25.56 50.79
N LEU A 64 50.08 -26.44 49.78
CA LEU A 64 51.01 -26.31 48.63
C LEU A 64 51.07 -27.58 47.75
N VAL A 65 51.21 -27.32 46.44
CA VAL A 65 51.91 -28.13 45.42
C VAL A 65 51.26 -29.45 44.94
N GLU A 66 51.28 -29.58 43.61
CA GLU A 66 50.85 -30.74 42.83
C GLU A 66 51.94 -31.83 42.79
N LYS A 67 51.56 -33.08 42.54
CA LYS A 67 52.23 -33.88 41.51
C LYS A 67 51.39 -35.06 40.98
N SER A 68 51.55 -35.28 39.69
CA SER A 68 51.05 -36.37 38.84
C SER A 68 51.33 -37.79 39.36
N GLY A 69 50.45 -38.75 39.05
CA GLY A 69 50.84 -40.17 39.00
C GLY A 69 49.72 -41.22 38.97
N GLU A 70 49.54 -41.84 37.80
CA GLU A 70 49.10 -43.23 37.56
C GLU A 70 47.62 -43.65 37.79
N GLU A 71 47.25 -44.71 37.05
CA GLU A 71 45.89 -45.23 36.86
C GLU A 71 45.63 -46.49 37.68
N SER A 72 44.35 -46.79 38.00
CA SER A 72 43.71 -48.07 37.62
C SER A 72 42.29 -48.25 38.19
N ASN A 73 41.52 -49.12 37.53
CA ASN A 73 40.35 -49.84 38.04
C ASN A 73 39.13 -49.05 38.56
N GLY A 74 38.27 -48.70 37.61
CA GLY A 74 37.20 -49.65 37.31
C GLY A 74 36.09 -49.82 38.34
N PHE A 75 35.47 -48.72 38.78
CA PHE A 75 34.04 -48.74 39.13
C PHE A 75 33.22 -48.20 37.96
N SER A 76 32.08 -48.83 37.66
CA SER A 76 31.12 -48.34 36.66
C SER A 76 30.34 -47.14 37.19
N GLY A 77 31.03 -46.00 37.32
CA GLY A 77 30.37 -44.71 37.56
C GLY A 77 29.35 -44.44 36.46
N LYS A 78 28.18 -43.90 36.84
CA LYS A 78 27.25 -43.35 35.85
C LYS A 78 27.93 -42.15 35.21
N GLY A 79 28.53 -42.37 34.03
CA GLY A 79 29.23 -41.32 33.29
C GLY A 79 28.28 -40.15 33.01
N VAL A 80 28.83 -38.95 33.14
CA VAL A 80 28.09 -37.69 33.08
C VAL A 80 28.67 -36.85 31.95
N ARG A 81 27.80 -36.24 31.16
CA ARG A 81 28.12 -35.38 30.02
C ARG A 81 27.83 -33.94 30.44
N ASP A 82 28.83 -33.07 30.33
CA ASP A 82 28.61 -31.63 30.40
C ASP A 82 28.04 -31.13 29.06
N VAL A 83 27.02 -30.30 29.16
CA VAL A 83 26.19 -29.78 28.06
C VAL A 83 26.10 -28.28 28.21
N LYS A 84 26.17 -27.53 27.11
CA LYS A 84 26.09 -26.07 27.12
C LYS A 84 25.01 -25.60 26.17
N ALA A 85 23.99 -24.93 26.69
CA ALA A 85 23.07 -24.14 25.88
C ALA A 85 23.64 -22.71 25.72
N VAL A 86 23.60 -22.19 24.50
CA VAL A 86 23.76 -20.77 24.16
C VAL A 86 22.37 -20.22 23.86
N ILE A 87 22.04 -19.05 24.42
CA ILE A 87 20.72 -18.42 24.36
C ILE A 87 20.89 -17.06 23.70
N THR A 88 20.34 -16.91 22.50
CA THR A 88 20.43 -15.69 21.69
C THR A 88 19.15 -14.86 21.91
N LEU A 89 19.27 -13.72 22.57
CA LEU A 89 18.17 -12.77 22.81
C LEU A 89 18.30 -11.53 21.92
N ARG A 90 17.16 -10.97 21.49
CA ARG A 90 17.12 -9.70 20.77
C ARG A 90 16.81 -8.54 21.73
N LYS A 91 17.62 -7.47 21.64
CA LYS A 91 17.38 -6.15 22.23
C LYS A 91 16.38 -5.36 21.39
N LYS A 92 15.98 -4.18 21.90
CA LYS A 92 15.35 -3.14 21.10
C LYS A 92 16.38 -2.49 20.18
N MET A 93 15.96 -2.05 19.01
CA MET A 93 16.83 -1.32 18.08
C MET A 93 17.01 0.14 18.52
N LYS A 94 15.95 0.76 19.07
CA LYS A 94 15.96 2.14 19.59
C LYS A 94 15.88 2.18 21.12
N GLU A 95 16.95 1.75 21.77
CA GLU A 95 17.13 1.79 23.22
C GLU A 95 17.09 3.22 23.79
N LYS A 96 16.19 3.49 24.73
CA LYS A 96 16.27 4.71 25.57
C LYS A 96 17.26 4.48 26.71
N ILE A 97 17.62 5.55 27.42
CA ILE A 97 18.45 5.47 28.65
C ILE A 97 17.85 4.48 29.67
N SER A 98 16.52 4.41 29.78
CA SER A 98 15.82 3.43 30.61
C SER A 98 16.03 1.98 30.16
N ASP A 99 16.07 1.72 28.85
CA ASP A 99 16.29 0.39 28.29
C ASP A 99 17.76 -0.03 28.46
N LYS A 100 18.71 0.90 28.28
CA LYS A 100 20.15 0.66 28.54
C LYS A 100 20.45 0.30 30.01
N ILE A 101 19.81 0.99 30.96
CA ILE A 101 19.90 0.67 32.40
C ILE A 101 19.26 -0.68 32.70
N GLU A 102 18.13 -1.00 32.04
CA GLU A 102 17.45 -2.27 32.17
C GLU A 102 18.27 -3.44 31.64
N ASP A 103 18.91 -3.32 30.48
CA ASP A 103 19.78 -4.38 29.93
C ASP A 103 21.01 -4.65 30.79
N GLN A 104 21.58 -3.62 31.43
CA GLN A 104 22.60 -3.80 32.46
C GLN A 104 22.06 -4.56 33.68
N TRP A 105 20.80 -4.32 34.06
CA TRP A 105 20.14 -5.02 35.17
C TRP A 105 19.76 -6.46 34.83
N VAL A 106 19.29 -6.72 33.60
CA VAL A 106 19.05 -8.07 33.04
C VAL A 106 20.36 -8.86 32.96
N SER A 107 21.43 -8.23 32.46
CA SER A 107 22.76 -8.84 32.40
C SER A 107 23.29 -9.17 33.81
N LEU A 108 23.11 -8.29 34.79
CA LEU A 108 23.44 -8.56 36.20
C LEU A 108 22.60 -9.72 36.78
N MET A 109 21.29 -9.73 36.54
CA MET A 109 20.37 -10.77 37.04
C MET A 109 20.62 -12.13 36.42
N ASN A 110 20.97 -12.18 35.13
CA ASN A 110 21.49 -13.40 34.48
C ASN A 110 22.86 -13.76 35.07
N GLY A 111 23.79 -12.82 35.22
CA GLY A 111 25.12 -13.03 35.82
C GLY A 111 25.09 -13.73 37.18
N ILE A 112 24.12 -13.38 38.05
CA ILE A 112 23.93 -14.03 39.36
C ILE A 112 23.00 -15.26 39.35
N GLY A 113 22.58 -15.74 38.17
CA GLY A 113 21.74 -16.92 38.00
C GLY A 113 20.31 -16.74 38.50
N ARG A 114 19.70 -15.56 38.29
CA ARG A 114 18.34 -15.22 38.75
C ARG A 114 17.40 -14.68 37.67
N GLY A 115 17.87 -14.45 36.45
CA GLY A 115 17.03 -13.90 35.37
C GLY A 115 16.24 -14.95 34.59
N ILE A 116 16.88 -16.02 34.12
CA ILE A 116 16.25 -17.04 33.27
C ILE A 116 16.57 -18.45 33.78
N LEU A 117 15.54 -19.28 33.91
CA LEU A 117 15.63 -20.72 34.17
C LEU A 117 15.32 -21.51 32.89
N ILE A 118 16.08 -22.56 32.63
CA ILE A 118 15.94 -23.42 31.44
C ILE A 118 15.97 -24.88 31.86
N GLN A 119 15.05 -25.67 31.32
CA GLN A 119 14.99 -27.12 31.51
C GLN A 119 15.07 -27.81 30.14
N LEU A 120 16.11 -28.61 29.92
CA LEU A 120 16.23 -29.48 28.75
C LEU A 120 15.34 -30.71 28.95
N ILE A 121 14.53 -31.06 27.96
CA ILE A 121 13.65 -32.25 27.97
C ILE A 121 14.06 -33.20 26.85
N SER A 122 14.32 -34.46 27.21
CA SER A 122 14.72 -35.51 26.29
C SER A 122 13.54 -36.06 25.46
N GLN A 123 13.87 -36.51 24.25
CA GLN A 123 13.03 -37.38 23.43
C GLN A 123 12.80 -38.75 24.09
N ASP A 124 13.70 -39.20 24.97
CA ASP A 124 13.60 -40.45 25.73
C ASP A 124 12.77 -40.31 27.01
N ILE A 125 11.92 -41.32 27.26
CA ILE A 125 11.13 -41.42 28.50
C ILE A 125 12.00 -41.89 29.67
N ASP A 126 11.85 -41.21 30.81
CA ASP A 126 12.33 -41.70 32.10
C ASP A 126 11.46 -42.88 32.57
N PRO A 127 12.04 -44.06 32.86
CA PRO A 127 11.27 -45.25 33.23
C PRO A 127 10.56 -45.13 34.59
N VAL A 128 10.91 -44.16 35.43
CA VAL A 128 10.31 -43.87 36.74
C VAL A 128 9.17 -42.86 36.62
N THR A 129 9.40 -41.70 36.00
CA THR A 129 8.38 -40.63 35.94
C THR A 129 7.33 -40.85 34.84
N LYS A 130 7.69 -41.59 33.78
CA LYS A 130 6.95 -41.73 32.52
C LYS A 130 6.83 -40.45 31.67
N SER A 131 7.53 -39.38 32.03
CA SER A 131 7.75 -38.19 31.19
C SER A 131 9.06 -38.32 30.40
N GLY A 132 9.37 -37.37 29.51
CA GLY A 132 10.75 -37.18 29.06
C GLY A 132 11.72 -36.99 30.23
N LYS A 133 12.96 -37.47 30.10
CA LYS A 133 14.06 -37.16 31.05
C LYS A 133 14.34 -35.66 31.04
N TYR A 134 14.60 -35.04 32.19
CA TYR A 134 14.84 -33.60 32.28
C TYR A 134 16.12 -33.22 33.05
N ALA A 135 16.69 -32.07 32.70
CA ALA A 135 17.80 -31.45 33.41
C ALA A 135 17.64 -29.93 33.40
N GLU A 136 17.86 -29.27 34.54
CA GLU A 136 17.61 -27.83 34.70
C GLU A 136 18.88 -27.04 35.03
N SER A 137 18.95 -25.80 34.55
CA SER A 137 20.03 -24.86 34.86
C SER A 137 19.57 -23.41 34.72
N TYR A 138 20.19 -22.53 35.48
CA TYR A 138 19.99 -21.08 35.37
C TYR A 138 20.98 -20.52 34.35
N VAL A 139 20.51 -19.60 33.52
CA VAL A 139 21.36 -18.82 32.61
C VAL A 139 22.34 -17.97 33.43
N ARG A 140 23.61 -17.91 32.99
CA ARG A 140 24.70 -17.13 33.60
C ARG A 140 25.56 -16.48 32.51
N GLY A 141 25.98 -15.23 32.72
CA GLY A 141 26.96 -14.55 31.86
C GLY A 141 28.35 -15.18 31.99
N TRP A 142 29.27 -15.04 31.03
CA TRP A 142 29.36 -14.12 29.87
C TRP A 142 30.01 -14.90 28.70
N PHE A 143 29.68 -14.63 27.42
CA PHE A 143 30.48 -15.10 26.26
C PHE A 143 31.19 -13.91 25.61
N SER A 144 32.52 -13.93 25.57
CA SER A 144 33.37 -12.76 25.32
C SER A 144 33.71 -12.50 23.84
N LYS A 145 32.73 -12.67 22.95
CA LYS A 145 32.78 -12.11 21.59
C LYS A 145 31.58 -11.18 21.42
N PRO A 146 31.74 -9.98 20.81
CA PRO A 146 30.61 -9.27 20.24
C PRO A 146 29.89 -10.18 19.23
N SER A 147 28.58 -10.06 19.14
CA SER A 147 27.91 -10.33 17.86
C SER A 147 28.15 -9.10 16.99
N ASP A 148 28.38 -9.31 15.70
CA ASP A 148 28.53 -8.22 14.73
C ASP A 148 27.21 -7.41 14.56
N HIS A 149 26.09 -7.96 15.04
CA HIS A 149 24.83 -7.24 15.18
C HIS A 149 24.66 -6.63 16.59
N PRO A 150 24.61 -5.29 16.74
CA PRO A 150 24.58 -4.63 18.06
C PRO A 150 23.29 -4.87 18.87
N TYR A 151 22.25 -5.42 18.23
CA TYR A 151 20.94 -5.71 18.84
C TYR A 151 20.79 -7.15 19.33
N ILE A 152 21.85 -7.97 19.28
CA ILE A 152 21.83 -9.37 19.70
C ILE A 152 22.73 -9.56 20.92
N VAL A 153 22.26 -10.32 21.92
CA VAL A 153 23.06 -10.70 23.11
C VAL A 153 22.96 -12.19 23.36
N GLU A 154 24.12 -12.82 23.56
CA GLU A 154 24.22 -14.23 23.88
C GLU A 154 24.53 -14.48 25.36
N TYR A 155 23.80 -15.43 25.94
CA TYR A 155 24.03 -15.93 27.29
C TYR A 155 24.26 -17.45 27.27
N ALA A 156 24.78 -18.02 28.36
CA ALA A 156 25.01 -19.47 28.46
C ALA A 156 24.26 -20.09 29.64
N ALA A 157 23.86 -21.35 29.50
CA ALA A 157 23.46 -22.22 30.60
C ALA A 157 24.23 -23.55 30.49
N ASN A 158 24.96 -23.91 31.55
CA ASN A 158 25.72 -25.16 31.62
C ASN A 158 24.90 -26.20 32.39
N PHE A 159 24.80 -27.40 31.84
CA PHE A 159 24.08 -28.54 32.37
C PHE A 159 25.04 -29.73 32.51
N THR A 160 24.74 -30.63 33.44
CA THR A 160 25.54 -31.82 33.73
C THR A 160 24.58 -33.00 33.74
N VAL A 161 24.49 -33.73 32.63
CA VAL A 161 23.43 -34.71 32.33
C VAL A 161 23.97 -36.15 32.29
N PRO A 162 23.19 -37.19 32.62
CA PRO A 162 23.64 -38.58 32.47
C PRO A 162 24.02 -38.91 31.01
N HIS A 163 24.97 -39.82 30.77
CA HIS A 163 25.23 -40.32 29.41
C HIS A 163 24.01 -40.96 28.76
N ASP A 164 23.10 -41.56 29.55
CA ASP A 164 21.84 -42.13 29.07
C ASP A 164 20.71 -41.08 28.89
N PHE A 165 20.99 -39.78 28.98
CA PHE A 165 19.96 -38.74 28.88
C PHE A 165 19.14 -38.78 27.58
N GLY A 166 19.71 -39.29 26.48
CA GLY A 166 19.11 -39.25 25.15
C GLY A 166 19.33 -37.90 24.45
N CYS A 167 18.63 -37.66 23.34
CA CYS A 167 18.66 -36.39 22.62
C CYS A 167 17.62 -35.41 23.20
N PRO A 168 17.97 -34.15 23.55
CA PRO A 168 17.01 -33.09 23.83
C PRO A 168 16.06 -32.83 22.65
N GLY A 169 14.75 -32.95 22.88
CA GLY A 169 13.71 -32.67 21.87
C GLY A 169 12.87 -31.43 22.18
N ALA A 170 12.89 -30.95 23.41
CA ALA A 170 12.22 -29.71 23.82
C ALA A 170 12.99 -29.01 24.94
N ILE A 171 12.71 -27.72 25.11
CA ILE A 171 13.23 -26.85 26.15
C ILE A 171 12.02 -26.16 26.81
N ILE A 172 11.99 -26.14 28.14
CA ILE A 172 11.08 -25.30 28.91
C ILE A 172 11.88 -24.10 29.42
N ILE A 173 11.42 -22.88 29.13
CA ILE A 173 12.06 -21.63 29.56
C ILE A 173 11.12 -20.82 30.45
N THR A 174 11.63 -20.39 31.60
CA THR A 174 10.94 -19.51 32.55
C THR A 174 11.71 -18.21 32.67
N ASN A 175 11.07 -17.10 32.31
CA ASN A 175 11.62 -15.75 32.47
C ASN A 175 11.24 -15.21 33.87
N LEU A 176 12.26 -15.08 34.74
CA LEU A 176 12.13 -14.60 36.12
C LEU A 176 12.40 -13.09 36.25
N LEU A 177 12.66 -12.40 35.13
CA LEU A 177 12.88 -10.96 35.06
C LEU A 177 11.56 -10.19 35.17
N ASP A 178 11.68 -8.88 35.41
CA ASP A 178 10.54 -7.97 35.62
C ASP A 178 9.73 -7.64 34.35
N LYS A 179 10.22 -8.00 33.16
CA LYS A 179 9.60 -7.75 31.85
C LYS A 179 9.78 -8.94 30.90
N GLU A 180 9.02 -8.92 29.81
CA GLU A 180 9.20 -9.86 28.68
C GLU A 180 10.58 -9.73 28.02
N ILE A 181 11.05 -10.83 27.42
CA ILE A 181 12.29 -10.90 26.62
C ILE A 181 11.98 -11.50 25.23
N HIS A 182 12.72 -11.09 24.20
CA HIS A 182 12.58 -11.66 22.86
C HIS A 182 13.65 -12.74 22.64
N LEU A 183 13.22 -14.00 22.51
CA LEU A 183 14.08 -15.16 22.30
C LEU A 183 14.18 -15.46 20.80
N VAL A 184 15.38 -15.32 20.22
CA VAL A 184 15.63 -15.65 18.81
C VAL A 184 15.80 -17.16 18.66
N GLN A 185 16.77 -17.73 19.38
CA GLN A 185 17.10 -19.15 19.32
C GLN A 185 17.78 -19.64 20.61
N ILE A 186 17.81 -20.96 20.78
CA ILE A 186 18.71 -21.66 21.70
C ILE A 186 19.51 -22.71 20.90
N VAL A 187 20.82 -22.80 21.15
CA VAL A 187 21.71 -23.80 20.54
C VAL A 187 22.34 -24.64 21.63
N VAL A 188 22.19 -25.97 21.58
CA VAL A 188 22.65 -26.88 22.64
C VAL A 188 23.83 -27.73 22.15
N HIS A 189 24.97 -27.60 22.80
CA HIS A 189 26.22 -28.29 22.50
C HIS A 189 26.55 -29.38 23.54
N GLY A 190 27.34 -30.38 23.12
CA GLY A 190 27.84 -31.47 23.98
C GLY A 190 27.29 -32.87 23.63
N PHE A 191 26.34 -32.96 22.71
CA PHE A 191 25.78 -34.22 22.20
C PHE A 191 26.58 -34.76 21.02
N ASN A 192 26.44 -36.07 20.76
CA ASN A 192 27.22 -36.76 19.72
C ASN A 192 26.74 -36.39 18.31
N GLU A 193 25.49 -35.96 18.18
CA GLU A 193 24.88 -35.52 16.91
C GLU A 193 25.33 -34.11 16.49
N GLY A 194 26.12 -33.41 17.31
CA GLY A 194 26.56 -32.03 17.09
C GLY A 194 25.72 -31.00 17.85
N PRO A 195 25.68 -29.72 17.39
CA PRO A 195 24.81 -28.69 17.97
C PRO A 195 23.34 -28.93 17.61
N LEU A 196 22.45 -28.79 18.60
CA LEU A 196 21.00 -28.94 18.43
C LEU A 196 20.32 -27.58 18.45
N PHE A 197 19.52 -27.27 17.43
CA PHE A 197 18.95 -25.94 17.19
C PHE A 197 17.46 -25.85 17.58
N PHE A 198 17.13 -24.76 18.28
CA PHE A 198 15.79 -24.42 18.77
C PHE A 198 15.47 -22.96 18.38
N SER A 199 15.34 -22.70 17.08
CA SER A 199 15.06 -21.37 16.50
C SER A 199 13.56 -21.07 16.55
N VAL A 200 13.16 -19.93 17.14
CA VAL A 200 11.75 -19.69 17.52
C VAL A 200 11.23 -18.25 17.46
N ASN A 201 12.10 -17.23 17.49
CA ASN A 201 11.76 -15.80 17.32
C ASN A 201 10.45 -15.37 18.04
N THR A 202 10.43 -15.51 19.37
CA THR A 202 9.20 -15.48 20.21
C THR A 202 9.39 -14.67 21.50
N TRP A 203 8.33 -14.04 21.99
CA TRP A 203 8.33 -13.29 23.24
C TRP A 203 8.03 -14.18 24.45
N ILE A 204 8.90 -14.11 25.46
CA ILE A 204 8.76 -14.83 26.73
C ILE A 204 8.30 -13.85 27.81
N HIS A 205 7.02 -13.92 28.20
CA HIS A 205 6.42 -13.07 29.24
C HIS A 205 7.12 -13.18 30.60
N SER A 206 7.02 -12.15 31.45
CA SER A 206 7.55 -12.21 32.82
C SER A 206 6.75 -13.20 33.68
N GLN A 207 7.40 -13.88 34.64
CA GLN A 207 6.68 -14.64 35.66
C GLN A 207 5.69 -13.78 36.49
N LYS A 208 5.81 -12.45 36.46
CA LYS A 208 4.84 -11.51 37.06
C LYS A 208 3.56 -11.35 36.24
N ASP A 209 3.65 -11.51 34.92
CA ASP A 209 2.53 -11.45 33.98
C ASP A 209 1.74 -12.76 34.00
N SER A 210 2.46 -13.90 33.88
CA SER A 210 1.89 -15.25 33.92
C SER A 210 2.88 -16.22 34.59
N PRO A 211 2.42 -17.15 35.45
CA PRO A 211 3.28 -18.14 36.10
C PRO A 211 3.67 -19.32 35.19
N GLU A 212 3.07 -19.42 34.00
CA GLU A 212 3.33 -20.50 33.05
C GLU A 212 4.71 -20.33 32.38
N SER A 213 5.36 -21.44 32.02
CA SER A 213 6.65 -21.44 31.32
C SER A 213 6.47 -21.78 29.84
N ARG A 214 7.27 -21.18 28.96
CA ARG A 214 7.18 -21.39 27.51
C ARG A 214 7.81 -22.74 27.15
N ILE A 215 7.07 -23.56 26.42
CA ILE A 215 7.59 -24.74 25.73
C ILE A 215 8.17 -24.29 24.38
N ILE A 216 9.38 -24.76 24.08
CA ILE A 216 10.17 -24.52 22.87
C ILE A 216 10.59 -25.90 22.32
N PHE A 217 10.26 -26.23 21.07
CA PHE A 217 10.64 -27.52 20.47
C PHE A 217 11.93 -27.42 19.65
N GLN A 218 12.63 -28.55 19.51
CA GLN A 218 13.71 -28.69 18.54
C GLN A 218 13.16 -28.44 17.13
N ASN A 219 13.96 -27.89 16.22
CA ASN A 219 13.43 -27.43 14.94
C ASN A 219 13.01 -28.56 13.96
N GLN A 220 13.30 -29.82 14.28
CA GLN A 220 12.91 -30.98 13.49
C GLN A 220 11.39 -31.06 13.26
N ALA A 221 10.99 -31.37 12.03
CA ALA A 221 9.59 -31.59 11.67
C ALA A 221 9.12 -33.00 12.05
N TYR A 222 7.90 -33.11 12.59
CA TYR A 222 7.25 -34.35 13.00
C TYR A 222 5.73 -34.30 12.77
N LEU A 223 5.18 -35.30 12.09
CA LEU A 223 3.74 -35.62 12.16
C LEU A 223 3.36 -36.02 13.60
N PRO A 224 2.07 -35.92 14.02
CA PRO A 224 1.66 -36.29 15.38
C PRO A 224 2.01 -37.75 15.74
N SER A 225 1.97 -38.65 14.76
CA SER A 225 2.36 -40.07 14.84
C SER A 225 3.86 -40.28 15.08
N GLN A 226 4.71 -39.39 14.56
CA GLN A 226 6.18 -39.45 14.63
C GLN A 226 6.76 -38.77 15.88
N THR A 227 5.95 -37.98 16.61
CA THR A 227 6.39 -37.22 17.80
C THR A 227 7.14 -38.11 18.81
N PRO A 228 8.41 -37.80 19.15
CA PRO A 228 9.19 -38.62 20.08
C PRO A 228 8.52 -38.78 21.45
N PRO A 229 8.58 -39.97 22.09
CA PRO A 229 7.74 -40.29 23.24
C PRO A 229 7.88 -39.34 24.44
N GLY A 230 9.10 -38.89 24.74
CA GLY A 230 9.39 -38.01 25.88
C GLY A 230 8.81 -36.59 25.78
N ILE A 231 8.54 -36.11 24.57
CA ILE A 231 7.98 -34.76 24.31
C ILE A 231 6.51 -34.78 23.83
N LYS A 232 5.90 -35.96 23.75
CA LYS A 232 4.54 -36.15 23.22
C LYS A 232 3.45 -35.45 24.04
N ASP A 233 3.64 -35.36 25.36
CA ASP A 233 2.74 -34.61 26.23
C ASP A 233 2.94 -33.10 26.11
N LEU A 234 4.19 -32.63 25.97
CA LEU A 234 4.49 -31.21 25.73
C LEU A 234 3.86 -30.70 24.42
N ARG A 235 3.88 -31.50 23.34
CA ARG A 235 3.20 -31.17 22.07
C ARG A 235 1.70 -30.87 22.28
N ARG A 236 1.06 -31.66 23.14
CA ARG A 236 -0.36 -31.53 23.51
C ARG A 236 -0.60 -30.35 24.46
N GLU A 237 0.32 -30.08 25.39
CA GLU A 237 0.23 -28.99 26.36
C GLU A 237 0.43 -27.61 25.72
N ASP A 238 1.41 -27.44 24.83
CA ASP A 238 1.61 -26.18 24.09
C ASP A 238 0.37 -25.83 23.24
N LEU A 239 -0.16 -26.79 22.47
CA LEU A 239 -1.42 -26.61 21.72
C LEU A 239 -2.62 -26.28 22.62
N LEU A 240 -2.69 -26.80 23.85
CA LEU A 240 -3.74 -26.43 24.81
C LEU A 240 -3.55 -25.00 25.35
N SER A 241 -2.31 -24.56 25.58
CA SER A 241 -2.03 -23.17 25.98
C SER A 241 -2.44 -22.18 24.88
N ILE A 242 -2.10 -22.49 23.62
CA ILE A 242 -2.35 -21.64 22.45
C ILE A 242 -3.86 -21.53 22.14
N ARG A 243 -4.64 -22.59 22.38
CA ARG A 243 -6.11 -22.58 22.28
C ARG A 243 -6.80 -21.77 23.39
N GLY A 244 -6.17 -21.64 24.55
CA GLY A 244 -6.76 -21.06 25.76
C GLY A 244 -8.08 -21.72 26.19
N ASN A 245 -8.93 -20.96 26.87
CA ASN A 245 -10.17 -21.44 27.51
C ASN A 245 -11.46 -20.77 26.99
N GLY A 246 -11.37 -19.97 25.91
CA GLY A 246 -12.49 -19.24 25.30
C GLY A 246 -13.11 -18.13 26.15
N LYS A 247 -12.47 -17.74 27.26
CA LYS A 247 -13.01 -16.79 28.25
C LYS A 247 -12.04 -15.67 28.57
N GLY A 248 -12.56 -14.63 29.22
CA GLY A 248 -11.82 -13.44 29.63
C GLY A 248 -11.55 -12.44 28.50
N GLU A 249 -11.16 -11.25 28.90
CA GLU A 249 -10.56 -10.21 28.05
C GLU A 249 -9.07 -10.50 27.92
N ARG A 250 -8.56 -10.56 26.69
CA ARG A 250 -7.17 -10.93 26.44
C ARG A 250 -6.17 -9.89 26.99
N LYS A 251 -4.92 -10.30 27.19
CA LYS A 251 -3.80 -9.49 27.73
C LYS A 251 -2.63 -9.54 26.75
N LEU A 252 -1.88 -8.44 26.62
CA LEU A 252 -0.93 -8.27 25.51
C LEU A 252 0.19 -9.32 25.49
N HIS A 253 0.55 -9.91 26.63
CA HIS A 253 1.52 -10.99 26.75
C HIS A 253 0.95 -12.40 26.43
N GLU A 254 -0.37 -12.57 26.29
CA GLU A 254 -0.97 -13.89 26.02
C GLU A 254 -0.75 -14.29 24.56
N ARG A 255 -0.45 -15.57 24.33
CA ARG A 255 -0.36 -16.16 22.97
C ARG A 255 -1.58 -17.04 22.64
N VAL A 256 -2.78 -16.54 22.94
CA VAL A 256 -4.06 -17.27 22.87
C VAL A 256 -4.85 -16.90 21.61
N TYR A 257 -5.02 -17.86 20.71
CA TYR A 257 -5.72 -17.72 19.43
C TYR A 257 -7.11 -18.33 19.60
N ASP A 258 -8.16 -17.57 19.27
CA ASP A 258 -9.56 -18.02 19.33
C ASP A 258 -10.43 -17.12 18.42
N TYR A 259 -11.66 -17.55 18.14
CA TYR A 259 -12.54 -16.90 17.16
C TYR A 259 -13.60 -16.00 17.80
N ASP A 260 -13.94 -14.90 17.13
CA ASP A 260 -15.09 -14.07 17.47
C ASP A 260 -15.68 -13.38 16.21
N VAL A 261 -16.88 -12.81 16.33
CA VAL A 261 -17.58 -12.08 15.25
C VAL A 261 -17.07 -10.64 15.12
N TYR A 262 -17.29 -10.00 13.98
CA TYR A 262 -16.98 -8.59 13.78
C TYR A 262 -18.07 -7.72 14.44
N ASN A 263 -17.96 -7.56 15.75
CA ASN A 263 -18.82 -6.75 16.61
C ASN A 263 -18.06 -5.61 17.34
N ASP A 264 -16.78 -5.41 17.04
CA ASP A 264 -15.91 -4.35 17.60
C ASP A 264 -15.74 -3.13 16.66
N LEU A 265 -16.44 -3.13 15.52
CA LEU A 265 -16.40 -2.05 14.53
C LEU A 265 -17.22 -0.82 14.95
N GLY A 266 -18.31 -1.01 15.70
CA GLY A 266 -19.22 0.07 16.12
C GLY A 266 -18.82 0.72 17.45
N ASN A 267 -19.10 2.02 17.62
CA ASN A 267 -18.94 2.74 18.88
C ASN A 267 -20.27 3.42 19.33
N PRO A 268 -21.34 2.63 19.59
CA PRO A 268 -22.65 3.16 19.99
C PRO A 268 -22.56 3.99 21.28
N ASP A 269 -21.69 3.63 22.22
CA ASP A 269 -21.46 4.39 23.46
C ASP A 269 -21.07 5.85 23.17
N LYS A 270 -20.19 6.08 22.18
CA LYS A 270 -19.75 7.42 21.73
C LYS A 270 -20.83 8.18 20.93
N SER A 271 -21.46 7.54 19.94
CA SER A 271 -22.61 8.11 19.21
C SER A 271 -23.44 7.02 18.54
N GLU A 272 -24.75 7.27 18.39
CA GLU A 272 -25.66 6.39 17.66
C GLU A 272 -25.30 6.28 16.16
N ASP A 273 -24.79 7.36 15.55
CA ASP A 273 -24.24 7.35 14.18
C ASP A 273 -23.01 6.44 14.00
N LEU A 274 -22.40 5.99 15.10
CA LEU A 274 -21.27 5.06 15.12
C LEU A 274 -21.70 3.63 15.50
N ALA A 275 -22.98 3.37 15.77
CA ALA A 275 -23.50 2.01 15.92
C ALA A 275 -23.42 1.27 14.59
N ARG A 276 -22.90 0.03 14.59
CA ARG A 276 -22.78 -0.81 13.39
C ARG A 276 -23.39 -2.19 13.66
N PRO A 277 -24.04 -2.82 12.68
CA PRO A 277 -24.59 -4.15 12.87
C PRO A 277 -23.47 -5.16 13.13
N LEU A 278 -23.77 -6.20 13.90
CA LEU A 278 -22.90 -7.35 14.08
C LEU A 278 -22.73 -8.08 12.73
N ILE A 279 -21.48 -8.37 12.36
CA ILE A 279 -21.10 -9.06 11.13
C ILE A 279 -20.52 -10.45 11.49
N GLY A 280 -21.09 -11.50 10.90
CA GLY A 280 -20.89 -12.91 11.24
C GLY A 280 -22.16 -13.53 11.86
N GLY A 281 -22.82 -14.44 11.13
CA GLY A 281 -24.10 -15.05 11.52
C GLY A 281 -25.03 -15.26 10.31
N GLN A 282 -26.31 -15.62 10.56
CA GLN A 282 -27.24 -15.95 9.45
C GLN A 282 -27.69 -14.74 8.61
N GLU A 283 -27.88 -13.57 9.24
CA GLU A 283 -28.37 -12.37 8.54
C GLU A 283 -27.25 -11.71 7.71
N ARG A 284 -26.06 -11.59 8.31
CA ARG A 284 -24.85 -11.01 7.72
C ARG A 284 -23.70 -12.02 7.88
N PRO A 285 -23.61 -13.04 7.01
CA PRO A 285 -22.59 -14.08 7.12
C PRO A 285 -21.20 -13.50 6.85
N TYR A 286 -20.19 -14.02 7.56
CA TYR A 286 -18.81 -13.54 7.43
C TYR A 286 -17.79 -14.59 7.94
N PRO A 287 -16.51 -14.49 7.58
CA PRO A 287 -15.43 -15.12 8.34
C PRO A 287 -15.41 -14.68 9.81
N ARG A 288 -14.70 -15.40 10.68
CA ARG A 288 -14.44 -15.01 12.07
C ARG A 288 -13.05 -14.40 12.23
N ARG A 289 -12.95 -13.43 13.15
CA ARG A 289 -11.71 -12.72 13.47
C ARG A 289 -11.08 -13.20 14.78
N CYS A 290 -9.87 -12.73 15.08
CA CYS A 290 -9.19 -13.02 16.33
C CYS A 290 -9.96 -12.43 17.53
N ARG A 291 -10.29 -13.30 18.49
CA ARG A 291 -11.06 -12.98 19.70
C ARG A 291 -10.25 -12.09 20.64
N THR A 292 -10.79 -10.93 20.95
CA THR A 292 -10.23 -9.98 21.93
C THR A 292 -10.92 -10.06 23.28
N GLY A 293 -12.21 -10.38 23.31
CA GLY A 293 -12.94 -10.76 24.53
C GLY A 293 -13.16 -9.65 25.55
N ARG A 294 -13.06 -8.38 25.16
CA ARG A 294 -13.39 -7.21 25.98
C ARG A 294 -14.88 -7.28 26.36
N GLY A 295 -15.27 -6.56 27.41
CA GLY A 295 -16.68 -6.45 27.79
C GLY A 295 -17.52 -5.80 26.68
N PRO A 296 -18.85 -6.01 26.66
CA PRO A 296 -19.74 -5.35 25.71
C PRO A 296 -19.81 -3.82 25.94
N THR A 297 -20.38 -3.10 24.98
CA THR A 297 -20.72 -1.67 25.16
C THR A 297 -21.86 -1.48 26.17
N LYS A 298 -22.06 -0.25 26.65
CA LYS A 298 -23.15 0.07 27.59
C LYS A 298 -24.50 0.18 26.90
N LYS A 299 -24.55 0.65 25.64
CA LYS A 299 -25.80 0.82 24.88
C LYS A 299 -26.22 -0.42 24.09
N ASP A 300 -25.27 -1.22 23.62
CA ASP A 300 -25.53 -2.47 22.88
C ASP A 300 -24.75 -3.66 23.50
N PRO A 301 -25.46 -4.66 24.05
CA PRO A 301 -24.83 -5.85 24.65
C PRO A 301 -24.24 -6.82 23.62
N LEU A 302 -24.51 -6.66 22.32
CA LEU A 302 -23.96 -7.49 21.24
C LEU A 302 -22.64 -6.90 20.67
N ALA A 303 -22.46 -5.59 20.75
CA ALA A 303 -21.23 -4.90 20.36
C ALA A 303 -20.13 -5.06 21.43
N GLU A 304 -18.90 -5.39 21.02
CA GLU A 304 -17.73 -5.40 21.91
C GLU A 304 -17.21 -3.97 22.12
N ARG A 305 -16.89 -3.60 23.37
CA ARG A 305 -16.31 -2.29 23.69
C ARG A 305 -15.02 -2.06 22.90
N ARG A 306 -14.98 -0.98 22.11
CA ARG A 306 -13.79 -0.57 21.35
C ARG A 306 -12.62 -0.19 22.25
N ILE A 307 -11.41 -0.29 21.69
CA ILE A 307 -10.21 0.36 22.20
C ILE A 307 -9.79 1.40 21.16
N GLU A 308 -9.71 2.66 21.56
CA GLU A 308 -9.20 3.76 20.72
C GLU A 308 -7.68 3.93 20.97
N LYS A 309 -6.95 4.40 19.94
CA LYS A 309 -5.50 4.69 20.04
C LYS A 309 -5.22 5.76 21.11
N PRO A 310 -4.04 5.76 21.77
CA PRO A 310 -2.80 5.05 21.43
C PRO A 310 -2.73 3.58 21.86
N HIS A 311 -3.74 3.06 22.55
CA HIS A 311 -3.75 1.68 23.04
C HIS A 311 -3.92 0.67 21.88
N PRO A 312 -3.15 -0.43 21.85
CA PRO A 312 -3.28 -1.46 20.82
C PRO A 312 -4.57 -2.29 21.01
N VAL A 313 -5.05 -2.86 19.91
CA VAL A 313 -6.00 -3.99 19.94
C VAL A 313 -5.20 -5.27 20.23
N TYR A 314 -5.76 -6.23 20.96
CA TYR A 314 -5.07 -7.49 21.20
C TYR A 314 -4.99 -8.33 19.91
N VAL A 315 -3.76 -8.78 19.63
CA VAL A 315 -3.43 -10.01 18.89
C VAL A 315 -2.51 -10.85 19.78
N PRO A 316 -2.37 -12.16 19.53
CA PRO A 316 -1.39 -13.01 20.22
C PRO A 316 0.02 -12.42 20.17
N ARG A 317 0.78 -12.48 21.27
CA ARG A 317 2.00 -11.65 21.45
C ARG A 317 3.03 -11.72 20.32
N ASP A 318 3.17 -12.85 19.63
CA ASP A 318 4.16 -13.04 18.54
C ASP A 318 3.64 -12.59 17.16
N GLU A 319 2.35 -12.25 17.03
CA GLU A 319 1.71 -11.77 15.79
C GLU A 319 1.89 -10.25 15.58
N THR A 320 2.31 -9.54 16.63
CA THR A 320 2.56 -8.09 16.57
C THR A 320 3.73 -7.78 15.67
N PHE A 321 3.66 -6.69 14.90
CA PHE A 321 4.79 -6.14 14.14
C PHE A 321 6.12 -6.12 14.91
N GLU A 322 7.21 -6.60 14.29
CA GLU A 322 8.58 -6.43 14.83
C GLU A 322 8.97 -4.94 14.83
N GLU A 323 10.06 -4.56 15.52
CA GLU A 323 10.40 -3.13 15.70
C GLU A 323 10.64 -2.39 14.36
N ILE A 324 11.05 -3.07 13.29
CA ILE A 324 11.24 -2.45 11.97
C ILE A 324 9.86 -2.13 11.34
N LYS A 325 9.01 -3.13 11.08
CA LYS A 325 7.62 -2.91 10.63
C LYS A 325 6.85 -1.92 11.51
N GLN A 326 7.03 -2.02 12.83
CA GLN A 326 6.39 -1.14 13.82
C GLN A 326 6.98 0.28 13.81
N ASN A 327 8.20 0.51 13.33
CA ASN A 327 8.70 1.85 13.02
C ASN A 327 8.03 2.38 11.73
N THR A 328 8.03 1.60 10.64
CA THR A 328 7.40 1.97 9.36
C THR A 328 5.92 2.35 9.54
N PHE A 329 5.15 1.49 10.22
CA PHE A 329 3.72 1.69 10.46
C PHE A 329 3.40 2.63 11.62
N SER A 330 4.23 2.67 12.68
CA SER A 330 3.87 3.32 13.95
C SER A 330 4.72 4.52 14.39
N ALA A 331 5.86 4.77 13.75
CA ALA A 331 6.64 5.99 13.90
C ALA A 331 6.48 6.94 12.69
N GLY A 332 6.31 6.40 11.47
CA GLY A 332 6.29 7.16 10.21
C GLY A 332 4.91 7.38 9.59
N ARG A 333 4.41 6.41 8.79
CA ARG A 333 3.30 6.66 7.86
C ARG A 333 1.90 6.34 8.45
N LEU A 334 1.36 5.11 8.39
CA LEU A 334 -0.09 4.86 8.58
C LEU A 334 -0.66 5.35 9.94
N LYS A 335 0.09 5.24 11.04
CA LYS A 335 -0.37 5.73 12.36
C LYS A 335 -0.32 7.26 12.46
N ALA A 336 0.77 7.90 12.03
CA ALA A 336 0.84 9.37 12.03
C ALA A 336 -0.18 9.95 11.04
N LEU A 337 -0.39 9.27 9.91
CA LEU A 337 -1.48 9.52 9.00
C LEU A 337 -2.83 9.47 9.71
N LEU A 338 -3.29 8.31 10.16
CA LEU A 338 -4.67 8.17 10.64
C LEU A 338 -4.98 8.95 11.94
N HIS A 339 -3.97 9.36 12.72
CA HIS A 339 -4.16 9.98 14.05
C HIS A 339 -3.65 11.41 14.20
N ASN A 340 -2.65 11.82 13.41
CA ASN A 340 -2.15 13.20 13.45
C ASN A 340 -2.58 13.94 12.18
N LEU A 341 -2.24 13.40 11.01
CA LEU A 341 -2.35 14.09 9.72
C LEU A 341 -3.76 14.03 9.12
N VAL A 342 -4.48 12.89 9.13
CA VAL A 342 -5.90 12.80 8.70
C VAL A 342 -6.80 13.73 9.52
N PRO A 343 -6.63 13.85 10.86
CA PRO A 343 -7.28 14.89 11.65
C PRO A 343 -6.79 16.31 11.34
N LEU A 344 -5.50 16.53 11.08
CA LEU A 344 -4.94 17.86 10.79
C LEU A 344 -5.32 18.38 9.39
N ILE A 345 -5.41 17.52 8.38
CA ILE A 345 -6.04 17.78 7.07
C ILE A 345 -7.52 18.10 7.30
N ALA A 346 -8.22 17.31 8.13
CA ALA A 346 -9.62 17.55 8.45
C ALA A 346 -9.87 18.85 9.23
N ALA A 347 -8.92 19.32 10.03
CA ALA A 347 -8.97 20.62 10.70
C ALA A 347 -8.63 21.76 9.74
N THR A 348 -7.54 21.63 8.98
CA THR A 348 -7.09 22.59 7.95
C THR A 348 -8.18 22.83 6.89
N LEU A 349 -8.90 21.77 6.52
CA LEU A 349 -10.01 21.80 5.56
C LEU A 349 -11.40 21.73 6.25
N SER A 350 -11.50 21.99 7.57
CA SER A 350 -12.79 21.94 8.28
C SER A 350 -13.74 23.06 7.87
N SER A 351 -13.18 24.21 7.52
CA SER A 351 -13.88 25.35 6.91
C SER A 351 -14.06 25.19 5.39
N SER A 352 -13.54 24.12 4.79
CA SER A 352 -13.33 24.01 3.35
C SER A 352 -13.32 22.56 2.82
N ASP A 353 -14.39 21.79 3.05
CA ASP A 353 -14.67 20.51 2.36
C ASP A 353 -15.11 20.75 0.88
N ILE A 354 -14.28 21.47 0.14
CA ILE A 354 -14.56 22.03 -1.19
C ILE A 354 -14.29 20.95 -2.27
N PRO A 355 -15.03 20.94 -3.40
CA PRO A 355 -14.61 20.23 -4.61
C PRO A 355 -13.22 20.65 -5.11
N PHE A 356 -12.62 19.86 -6.00
CA PHE A 356 -11.63 20.41 -6.94
C PHE A 356 -12.37 21.31 -7.94
N THR A 357 -11.83 22.48 -8.27
CA THR A 357 -12.52 23.42 -9.18
C THR A 357 -11.99 23.35 -10.61
N ASN A 358 -10.71 22.98 -10.75
CA ASN A 358 -9.96 22.82 -11.99
C ASN A 358 -8.90 21.72 -11.80
N PHE A 359 -8.31 21.18 -12.88
CA PHE A 359 -7.28 20.13 -12.75
C PHE A 359 -5.99 20.58 -12.04
N THR A 360 -5.62 21.86 -12.09
CA THR A 360 -4.45 22.40 -11.37
C THR A 360 -4.61 22.32 -9.86
N ASP A 361 -5.84 22.30 -9.32
CA ASP A 361 -6.09 22.03 -7.90
C ASP A 361 -5.71 20.59 -7.50
N ILE A 362 -5.73 19.66 -8.45
CA ILE A 362 -5.26 18.27 -8.26
C ILE A 362 -3.75 18.21 -8.47
N ASP A 363 -3.20 18.85 -9.51
CA ASP A 363 -1.74 18.86 -9.78
C ASP A 363 -0.94 19.43 -8.60
N LYS A 364 -1.49 20.46 -7.92
CA LYS A 364 -0.91 21.05 -6.70
C LYS A 364 -0.58 20.01 -5.62
N LEU A 365 -1.35 18.93 -5.50
CA LEU A 365 -1.09 17.88 -4.51
C LEU A 365 0.30 17.22 -4.71
N TYR A 366 0.79 17.16 -5.96
CA TYR A 366 2.06 16.54 -6.31
C TYR A 366 3.16 17.56 -6.65
N ASN A 367 2.81 18.77 -7.09
CA ASN A 367 3.79 19.80 -7.47
C ASN A 367 4.13 20.71 -6.28
N ASP A 368 3.12 21.37 -5.74
CA ASP A 368 3.24 22.49 -4.79
C ASP A 368 3.05 22.01 -3.34
N GLY A 369 2.39 20.87 -3.14
CA GLY A 369 1.88 20.40 -1.85
C GLY A 369 0.73 21.26 -1.31
N PHE A 370 0.35 21.02 -0.05
CA PHE A 370 -0.56 21.88 0.70
C PHE A 370 -0.07 22.11 2.13
N VAL A 371 -0.32 23.32 2.65
CA VAL A 371 0.15 23.75 3.97
C VAL A 371 -0.83 23.32 5.06
N LEU A 372 -0.33 22.65 6.09
CA LEU A 372 -1.10 22.23 7.27
C LEU A 372 -1.21 23.40 8.27
N ASN A 373 -2.43 23.79 8.62
CA ASN A 373 -2.68 24.95 9.47
C ASN A 373 -2.42 24.69 10.96
N ASP A 374 -1.87 25.71 11.63
CA ASP A 374 -1.25 25.62 12.96
C ASP A 374 -2.26 25.89 14.09
N ASP A 375 -3.15 24.92 14.33
CA ASP A 375 -4.23 25.07 15.31
C ASP A 375 -3.69 25.31 16.74
N LYS A 376 -4.17 26.39 17.37
CA LYS A 376 -3.56 26.99 18.57
C LYS A 376 -3.65 26.09 19.81
N ASP A 377 -4.56 25.11 19.81
CA ASP A 377 -4.67 24.13 20.90
C ASP A 377 -3.66 22.97 20.82
N LEU A 378 -3.11 22.62 19.65
CA LEU A 378 -2.09 21.56 19.56
C LEU A 378 -0.81 21.94 20.33
N LYS A 379 -0.39 23.21 20.29
CA LYS A 379 0.82 23.71 20.96
C LYS A 379 0.80 23.60 22.49
N LYS A 380 -0.35 23.36 23.11
CA LYS A 380 -0.44 23.09 24.56
C LYS A 380 0.10 21.72 24.96
N ASN A 381 0.20 20.78 24.02
CA ASN A 381 0.56 19.40 24.31
C ASN A 381 1.93 19.04 23.70
N LYS A 382 3.01 19.43 24.40
CA LYS A 382 4.40 19.42 23.91
C LYS A 382 4.83 18.10 23.24
N PHE A 383 4.36 16.97 23.78
CA PHE A 383 4.60 15.62 23.25
C PHE A 383 4.13 15.40 21.80
N LEU A 384 3.11 16.14 21.34
CA LEU A 384 2.65 16.09 19.94
C LEU A 384 3.57 16.87 19.01
N SER A 385 4.17 17.99 19.45
CA SER A 385 5.17 18.73 18.65
C SER A 385 6.38 17.84 18.39
N ASP A 386 7.01 17.36 19.46
CA ASP A 386 8.21 16.49 19.42
C ASP A 386 8.01 15.19 18.60
N THR A 387 6.76 14.83 18.28
CA THR A 387 6.38 13.72 17.39
C THR A 387 6.16 14.18 15.94
N LEU A 388 5.48 15.31 15.72
CA LEU A 388 5.28 15.90 14.39
C LEU A 388 6.60 16.37 13.77
N ASP A 389 7.44 17.02 14.56
CA ASP A 389 8.76 17.54 14.16
C ASP A 389 9.76 16.40 13.81
N LYS A 390 9.39 15.13 14.04
CA LYS A 390 10.12 13.91 13.63
C LYS A 390 9.50 13.15 12.46
N VAL A 391 8.27 13.49 12.07
CA VAL A 391 7.60 12.96 10.86
C VAL A 391 7.80 13.91 9.68
N PHE A 392 7.96 15.21 9.95
CA PHE A 392 8.21 16.25 8.94
C PHE A 392 9.60 16.87 9.14
N SER A 393 10.63 16.22 8.63
CA SER A 393 12.01 16.72 8.69
C SER A 393 12.21 17.96 7.82
N VAL A 394 12.40 19.10 8.48
CA VAL A 394 13.03 20.35 7.98
C VAL A 394 12.25 21.15 6.91
N SER A 395 11.52 20.56 5.97
CA SER A 395 10.64 21.30 5.04
C SER A 395 9.29 21.65 5.70
N LYS A 396 9.22 22.84 6.33
CA LYS A 396 8.12 23.27 7.21
C LYS A 396 6.71 23.08 6.62
N ARG A 397 5.95 22.11 7.16
CA ARG A 397 4.47 22.02 7.18
C ARG A 397 3.77 21.82 5.83
N LEU A 398 4.52 21.49 4.79
CA LEU A 398 4.00 21.22 3.45
C LEU A 398 3.86 19.71 3.25
N LEU A 399 2.66 19.22 2.93
CA LEU A 399 2.51 17.83 2.47
C LEU A 399 2.42 17.81 0.94
N LYS A 400 3.38 17.15 0.31
CA LYS A 400 3.51 16.93 -1.13
C LYS A 400 3.48 15.43 -1.38
N TYR A 401 2.77 15.03 -2.44
CA TYR A 401 2.62 13.63 -2.85
C TYR A 401 3.54 13.27 -4.02
N GLU A 402 4.04 12.04 -4.06
CA GLU A 402 4.75 11.51 -5.23
C GLU A 402 3.80 11.34 -6.42
N ILE A 403 4.28 11.59 -7.65
CA ILE A 403 3.46 11.50 -8.87
C ILE A 403 3.11 10.03 -9.17
N PRO A 404 1.82 9.61 -9.16
CA PRO A 404 1.43 8.22 -9.37
C PRO A 404 1.85 7.69 -10.75
N ALA A 405 2.28 6.42 -10.81
CA ALA A 405 2.79 5.79 -12.04
C ALA A 405 1.85 5.92 -13.25
N ILE A 406 0.53 5.88 -13.03
CA ILE A 406 -0.50 6.04 -14.08
C ILE A 406 -0.47 7.42 -14.77
N ILE A 407 0.12 8.45 -14.15
CA ILE A 407 0.33 9.76 -14.79
C ILE A 407 1.80 10.18 -14.93
N LYS A 408 2.77 9.45 -14.33
CA LYS A 408 4.22 9.74 -14.42
C LYS A 408 4.74 9.75 -15.87
N ARG A 409 4.15 8.93 -16.77
CA ARG A 409 4.55 8.84 -18.19
C ARG A 409 3.55 9.45 -19.20
N ASP A 410 2.28 9.62 -18.83
CA ASP A 410 1.26 10.33 -19.63
C ASP A 410 0.18 10.90 -18.70
N ARG A 411 0.21 12.22 -18.47
CA ARG A 411 -0.73 12.93 -17.60
C ARG A 411 -2.19 12.84 -18.06
N PHE A 412 -2.45 12.47 -19.31
CA PHE A 412 -3.78 12.31 -19.88
C PHE A 412 -4.23 10.84 -19.99
N ALA A 413 -3.43 9.87 -19.51
CA ALA A 413 -3.71 8.44 -19.68
C ALA A 413 -5.11 8.02 -19.20
N TRP A 414 -5.58 8.61 -18.11
CA TRP A 414 -6.89 8.36 -17.49
C TRP A 414 -8.10 8.76 -18.35
N LEU A 415 -7.94 9.68 -19.31
CA LEU A 415 -9.01 10.04 -20.27
C LEU A 415 -9.21 8.94 -21.31
N ARG A 416 -8.19 8.12 -21.58
CA ARG A 416 -8.14 7.20 -22.72
C ARG A 416 -8.97 5.94 -22.46
N ASP A 417 -9.88 5.63 -23.36
CA ASP A 417 -10.79 4.48 -23.25
C ASP A 417 -10.09 3.11 -23.26
N ASN A 418 -8.95 3.01 -23.95
CA ASN A 418 -8.10 1.82 -23.91
C ASN A 418 -7.47 1.63 -22.54
N GLU A 419 -7.05 2.69 -21.84
CA GLU A 419 -6.44 2.59 -20.50
C GLU A 419 -7.48 2.19 -19.44
N PHE A 420 -8.66 2.80 -19.48
CA PHE A 420 -9.82 2.38 -18.67
C PHE A 420 -10.14 0.88 -18.84
N SER A 421 -10.00 0.35 -20.06
CA SER A 421 -10.23 -1.08 -20.35
C SER A 421 -9.05 -1.97 -19.98
N ARG A 422 -7.82 -1.48 -20.17
CA ARG A 422 -6.57 -2.19 -19.81
C ARG A 422 -6.47 -2.40 -18.31
N GLN A 423 -6.94 -1.45 -17.49
CA GLN A 423 -6.97 -1.60 -16.03
C GLN A 423 -7.86 -2.75 -15.53
N ALA A 424 -8.81 -3.26 -16.34
CA ALA A 424 -9.57 -4.47 -16.03
C ALA A 424 -8.77 -5.78 -16.22
N LEU A 425 -7.62 -5.72 -16.91
CA LEU A 425 -6.68 -6.85 -17.11
C LEU A 425 -5.34 -6.66 -16.36
N ALA A 426 -4.92 -5.41 -16.15
CA ALA A 426 -3.56 -5.03 -15.75
C ALA A 426 -3.50 -3.77 -14.84
N GLY A 427 -4.62 -3.43 -14.19
CA GLY A 427 -4.67 -2.42 -13.12
C GLY A 427 -4.71 -3.08 -11.74
N VAL A 428 -5.05 -2.31 -10.71
CA VAL A 428 -5.11 -2.77 -9.30
C VAL A 428 -6.32 -3.66 -8.94
N ASN A 429 -7.28 -3.85 -9.85
CA ASN A 429 -8.40 -4.78 -9.64
C ASN A 429 -8.63 -5.69 -10.86
N PRO A 430 -7.63 -6.46 -11.31
CA PRO A 430 -7.64 -7.15 -12.60
C PRO A 430 -8.43 -8.48 -12.55
N VAL A 431 -9.37 -8.63 -11.61
CA VAL A 431 -9.96 -9.93 -11.23
C VAL A 431 -11.49 -10.01 -11.36
N ASN A 432 -12.15 -8.95 -11.84
CA ASN A 432 -13.62 -8.86 -11.93
C ASN A 432 -14.18 -8.91 -13.36
N ILE A 433 -13.35 -8.86 -14.39
CA ILE A 433 -13.80 -8.99 -15.78
C ILE A 433 -14.21 -10.44 -16.09
N GLU A 434 -15.34 -10.62 -16.76
CA GLU A 434 -15.88 -11.90 -17.19
C GLU A 434 -16.11 -11.93 -18.70
N LEU A 435 -16.11 -13.12 -19.30
CA LEU A 435 -16.56 -13.35 -20.67
C LEU A 435 -18.09 -13.23 -20.75
N LEU A 436 -18.62 -12.45 -21.70
CA LEU A 436 -20.06 -12.39 -21.94
C LEU A 436 -20.50 -13.68 -22.65
N ARG A 437 -21.03 -14.64 -21.89
CA ARG A 437 -21.42 -15.97 -22.39
C ARG A 437 -22.78 -16.00 -23.11
N GLU A 438 -23.70 -15.11 -22.74
CA GLU A 438 -25.12 -15.14 -23.16
C GLU A 438 -25.66 -13.72 -23.37
N PHE A 439 -26.64 -13.57 -24.26
CA PHE A 439 -27.37 -12.32 -24.52
C PHE A 439 -28.86 -12.63 -24.83
N PRO A 440 -29.85 -11.86 -24.33
CA PRO A 440 -29.74 -10.62 -23.54
C PRO A 440 -29.15 -10.83 -22.15
N ILE A 441 -28.63 -9.75 -21.56
CA ILE A 441 -28.09 -9.74 -20.20
C ILE A 441 -29.26 -9.66 -19.21
N VAL A 442 -29.34 -10.58 -18.25
CA VAL A 442 -30.47 -10.72 -17.32
C VAL A 442 -29.96 -10.71 -15.87
N SER A 443 -30.52 -9.83 -15.05
CA SER A 443 -30.27 -9.75 -13.61
C SER A 443 -30.85 -10.96 -12.86
N LYS A 444 -30.12 -11.42 -11.84
CA LYS A 444 -30.49 -12.51 -10.92
C LYS A 444 -31.23 -12.00 -9.67
N LEU A 445 -31.45 -10.68 -9.57
CA LEU A 445 -32.21 -10.04 -8.50
C LEU A 445 -33.72 -10.27 -8.65
N ASP A 446 -34.46 -10.22 -7.54
CA ASP A 446 -35.91 -10.41 -7.52
C ASP A 446 -36.65 -9.33 -8.34
N PRO A 447 -37.33 -9.69 -9.45
CA PRO A 447 -38.04 -8.72 -10.28
C PRO A 447 -39.20 -8.02 -9.57
N ALA A 448 -39.76 -8.62 -8.52
CA ALA A 448 -40.81 -8.00 -7.70
C ALA A 448 -40.29 -6.83 -6.84
N VAL A 449 -38.97 -6.76 -6.62
CA VAL A 449 -38.30 -5.71 -5.83
C VAL A 449 -37.54 -4.72 -6.73
N TYR A 450 -36.87 -5.21 -7.78
CA TYR A 450 -35.95 -4.41 -8.59
C TYR A 450 -36.46 -4.09 -10.01
N GLY A 451 -37.66 -4.56 -10.38
CA GLY A 451 -38.26 -4.34 -11.70
C GLY A 451 -37.78 -5.37 -12.74
N PRO A 452 -38.01 -5.11 -14.05
CA PRO A 452 -37.63 -6.04 -15.11
C PRO A 452 -36.15 -6.46 -15.03
N PRO A 453 -35.84 -7.77 -15.08
CA PRO A 453 -34.47 -8.25 -14.86
C PRO A 453 -33.56 -7.96 -16.06
N ASP A 454 -34.13 -7.86 -17.27
CA ASP A 454 -33.44 -7.59 -18.53
C ASP A 454 -32.68 -6.26 -18.49
N SER A 455 -31.42 -6.27 -18.93
CA SER A 455 -30.62 -5.06 -19.13
C SER A 455 -31.25 -4.17 -20.20
N ALA A 456 -31.05 -2.85 -20.10
CA ALA A 456 -31.44 -1.89 -21.13
C ALA A 456 -30.50 -1.90 -22.36
N VAL A 457 -29.43 -2.70 -22.34
CA VAL A 457 -28.56 -2.91 -23.50
C VAL A 457 -29.27 -3.78 -24.56
N THR A 458 -29.43 -3.26 -25.77
CA THR A 458 -30.03 -3.96 -26.91
C THR A 458 -28.98 -4.53 -27.87
N ARG A 459 -29.36 -5.49 -28.72
CA ARG A 459 -28.47 -6.04 -29.77
C ARG A 459 -27.94 -4.91 -30.66
N ASP A 460 -28.85 -4.07 -31.17
CA ASP A 460 -28.59 -2.98 -32.10
C ASP A 460 -27.53 -1.99 -31.57
N LEU A 461 -27.49 -1.74 -30.26
CA LEU A 461 -26.49 -0.87 -29.62
C LEU A 461 -25.10 -1.52 -29.56
N ILE A 462 -25.04 -2.84 -29.38
CA ILE A 462 -23.77 -3.58 -29.39
C ILE A 462 -23.23 -3.65 -30.82
N GLU A 463 -24.04 -4.04 -31.80
CA GLU A 463 -23.58 -4.33 -33.18
C GLU A 463 -23.00 -3.11 -33.91
N GLN A 464 -23.45 -1.89 -33.55
CA GLN A 464 -22.84 -0.63 -33.99
C GLN A 464 -21.34 -0.53 -33.64
N GLU A 465 -20.93 -1.14 -32.53
CA GLU A 465 -19.57 -1.09 -31.99
C GLU A 465 -18.69 -2.31 -32.39
N LEU A 466 -19.29 -3.37 -32.94
CA LEU A 466 -18.59 -4.61 -33.29
C LEU A 466 -17.90 -4.60 -34.66
N ASN A 467 -17.92 -3.48 -35.39
CA ASN A 467 -17.35 -3.32 -36.74
C ASN A 467 -17.94 -4.32 -37.76
N GLY A 468 -19.24 -4.60 -37.67
CA GLY A 468 -19.97 -5.46 -38.63
C GLY A 468 -20.03 -6.94 -38.28
N LEU A 469 -19.64 -7.34 -37.07
CA LEU A 469 -20.00 -8.65 -36.51
C LEU A 469 -21.34 -8.57 -35.79
N SER A 470 -22.11 -9.66 -35.79
CA SER A 470 -23.28 -9.79 -34.92
C SER A 470 -22.88 -10.14 -33.48
N VAL A 471 -23.79 -9.90 -32.53
CA VAL A 471 -23.56 -10.25 -31.11
C VAL A 471 -23.26 -11.74 -30.94
N GLU A 472 -24.02 -12.61 -31.61
CA GLU A 472 -23.87 -14.07 -31.49
C GLU A 472 -22.48 -14.51 -31.95
N LYS A 473 -21.99 -13.97 -33.07
CA LYS A 473 -20.65 -14.28 -33.59
C LYS A 473 -19.55 -13.70 -32.70
N ALA A 474 -19.75 -12.52 -32.10
CA ALA A 474 -18.79 -11.96 -31.15
C ALA A 474 -18.74 -12.71 -29.81
N ILE A 475 -19.84 -13.38 -29.41
CA ILE A 475 -19.84 -14.33 -28.29
C ILE A 475 -19.14 -15.64 -28.69
N GLU A 476 -19.44 -16.19 -29.87
CA GLU A 476 -18.79 -17.40 -30.42
C GLU A 476 -17.27 -17.25 -30.55
N GLU A 477 -16.79 -16.13 -31.10
CA GLU A 477 -15.36 -15.79 -31.18
C GLU A 477 -14.73 -15.45 -29.80
N LYS A 478 -15.52 -15.42 -28.71
CA LYS A 478 -15.12 -15.01 -27.35
C LYS A 478 -14.55 -13.59 -27.26
N ARG A 479 -15.23 -12.63 -27.90
CA ARG A 479 -14.77 -11.24 -28.07
C ARG A 479 -15.60 -10.19 -27.34
N LEU A 480 -16.68 -10.60 -26.68
CA LEU A 480 -17.45 -9.74 -25.79
C LEU A 480 -17.17 -10.08 -24.33
N PHE A 481 -16.85 -9.06 -23.54
CA PHE A 481 -16.52 -9.17 -22.11
C PHE A 481 -17.36 -8.18 -21.31
N ILE A 482 -17.56 -8.46 -20.03
CA ILE A 482 -18.41 -7.69 -19.13
C ILE A 482 -17.72 -7.46 -17.78
N LEU A 483 -17.97 -6.27 -17.21
CA LEU A 483 -17.72 -5.96 -15.80
C LEU A 483 -19.09 -5.64 -15.18
N ASP A 484 -19.70 -6.59 -14.48
CA ASP A 484 -21.04 -6.46 -13.89
C ASP A 484 -20.97 -6.21 -12.37
N TYR A 485 -21.35 -4.99 -11.97
CA TYR A 485 -21.53 -4.60 -10.58
C TYR A 485 -23.01 -4.32 -10.24
N HIS A 486 -23.92 -4.50 -11.19
CA HIS A 486 -25.35 -4.23 -11.03
C HIS A 486 -25.96 -5.07 -9.92
N ASP A 487 -25.83 -6.40 -10.00
CA ASP A 487 -26.51 -7.31 -9.08
C ASP A 487 -25.96 -7.24 -7.65
N MET A 488 -24.68 -6.91 -7.48
CA MET A 488 -24.06 -6.70 -6.16
C MET A 488 -24.47 -5.36 -5.53
N LEU A 489 -24.45 -4.27 -6.30
CA LEU A 489 -24.59 -2.92 -5.75
C LEU A 489 -26.04 -2.38 -5.77
N LEU A 490 -26.90 -2.80 -6.70
CA LEU A 490 -28.28 -2.30 -6.80
C LEU A 490 -29.10 -2.40 -5.49
N PRO A 491 -28.99 -3.48 -4.67
CA PRO A 491 -29.60 -3.56 -3.34
C PRO A 491 -29.15 -2.48 -2.35
N PHE A 492 -27.99 -1.86 -2.60
CA PHE A 492 -27.38 -0.84 -1.74
C PHE A 492 -27.48 0.58 -2.29
N ILE A 493 -27.65 0.79 -3.60
CA ILE A 493 -27.70 2.14 -4.21
C ILE A 493 -28.74 3.05 -3.53
N GLY A 494 -29.92 2.54 -3.17
CA GLY A 494 -30.91 3.33 -2.43
C GLY A 494 -30.42 3.81 -1.05
N LYS A 495 -29.74 2.94 -0.30
CA LYS A 495 -29.08 3.28 0.97
C LYS A 495 -27.95 4.29 0.75
N MET A 496 -27.09 4.06 -0.23
CA MET A 496 -25.92 4.88 -0.57
C MET A 496 -26.31 6.29 -1.00
N ASN A 497 -27.33 6.41 -1.86
CA ASN A 497 -27.80 7.70 -2.37
C ASN A 497 -28.58 8.52 -1.34
N SER A 498 -29.00 7.91 -0.22
CA SER A 498 -29.55 8.62 0.94
C SER A 498 -28.49 9.27 1.84
N LEU A 499 -27.20 8.92 1.66
CA LEU A 499 -26.10 9.56 2.40
C LEU A 499 -25.81 10.97 1.83
N LEU A 500 -25.51 11.90 2.74
CA LEU A 500 -25.12 13.27 2.38
C LEU A 500 -23.83 13.25 1.53
N GLY A 501 -23.80 14.10 0.50
CA GLY A 501 -22.64 14.25 -0.38
C GLY A 501 -22.27 13.02 -1.22
N ARG A 502 -23.15 12.00 -1.35
CA ARG A 502 -22.88 10.78 -2.12
C ARG A 502 -23.99 10.45 -3.11
N LYS A 503 -23.61 10.05 -4.32
CA LYS A 503 -24.51 9.57 -5.38
C LYS A 503 -23.80 8.54 -6.26
N ALA A 504 -24.40 7.38 -6.39
CA ALA A 504 -23.90 6.25 -7.16
C ALA A 504 -25.01 5.62 -8.00
N TYR A 505 -24.57 4.86 -8.99
CA TYR A 505 -25.36 3.88 -9.73
C TYR A 505 -24.75 2.50 -9.51
N ALA A 506 -25.49 1.44 -9.78
CA ALA A 506 -24.93 0.10 -9.97
C ALA A 506 -24.68 -0.10 -11.46
N SER A 507 -23.44 -0.43 -11.86
CA SER A 507 -23.02 -0.38 -13.27
C SER A 507 -22.87 -1.76 -13.93
N ARG A 508 -23.07 -1.82 -15.24
CA ARG A 508 -22.43 -2.80 -16.12
C ARG A 508 -21.58 -2.09 -17.16
N THR A 509 -20.44 -2.65 -17.51
CA THR A 509 -19.63 -2.19 -18.65
C THR A 509 -19.40 -3.34 -19.60
N LEU A 510 -19.68 -3.14 -20.89
CA LEU A 510 -19.33 -4.08 -21.95
C LEU A 510 -18.05 -3.63 -22.66
N PHE A 511 -17.20 -4.61 -22.97
CA PHE A 511 -15.97 -4.44 -23.71
C PHE A 511 -15.94 -5.35 -24.93
N PHE A 512 -15.35 -4.87 -26.02
CA PHE A 512 -15.09 -5.63 -27.24
C PHE A 512 -13.58 -5.86 -27.38
N TYR A 513 -13.18 -7.12 -27.51
CA TYR A 513 -11.81 -7.50 -27.80
C TYR A 513 -11.55 -7.40 -29.31
N THR A 514 -10.67 -6.47 -29.67
CA THR A 514 -10.32 -6.18 -31.05
C THR A 514 -9.38 -7.24 -31.62
N SER A 515 -9.44 -7.48 -32.93
CA SER A 515 -8.48 -8.32 -33.66
C SER A 515 -7.04 -7.78 -33.63
N ARG A 516 -6.79 -6.65 -32.96
CA ARG A 516 -5.46 -6.08 -32.70
C ARG A 516 -4.88 -6.47 -31.33
N GLY A 517 -5.62 -7.24 -30.52
CA GLY A 517 -5.20 -7.76 -29.21
C GLY A 517 -5.56 -6.88 -28.00
N VAL A 518 -6.48 -5.92 -28.17
CA VAL A 518 -6.76 -4.88 -27.15
C VAL A 518 -8.27 -4.80 -26.88
N LEU A 519 -8.65 -4.63 -25.61
CA LEU A 519 -10.04 -4.31 -25.22
C LEU A 519 -10.40 -2.85 -25.52
N LYS A 520 -11.59 -2.63 -26.09
CA LYS A 520 -12.26 -1.34 -26.19
C LYS A 520 -13.51 -1.34 -25.29
N PRO A 521 -13.84 -0.28 -24.53
CA PRO A 521 -15.13 -0.16 -23.86
C PRO A 521 -16.17 0.30 -24.88
N ILE A 522 -17.33 -0.35 -24.92
CA ILE A 522 -18.36 -0.08 -25.94
C ILE A 522 -19.64 0.52 -25.35
N ILE A 523 -20.07 0.03 -24.19
CA ILE A 523 -21.34 0.42 -23.56
C ILE A 523 -21.18 0.42 -22.04
N ILE A 524 -21.76 1.42 -21.36
CA ILE A 524 -21.97 1.43 -19.91
C ILE A 524 -23.48 1.51 -19.65
N GLU A 525 -24.02 0.53 -18.91
CA GLU A 525 -25.34 0.63 -18.27
C GLU A 525 -25.16 1.15 -16.84
N LEU A 526 -25.86 2.22 -16.47
CA LEU A 526 -25.95 2.70 -15.09
C LEU A 526 -27.38 2.56 -14.59
N SER A 527 -27.55 1.86 -13.46
CA SER A 527 -28.87 1.58 -12.88
C SER A 527 -29.06 2.16 -11.48
N LEU A 528 -30.28 2.61 -11.22
CA LEU A 528 -30.84 3.02 -9.94
C LEU A 528 -31.94 2.02 -9.52
N PRO A 529 -32.26 1.90 -8.22
CA PRO A 529 -33.45 1.16 -7.81
C PRO A 529 -34.70 1.85 -8.39
N PRO A 530 -35.74 1.09 -8.82
CA PRO A 530 -36.96 1.68 -9.34
C PRO A 530 -37.72 2.45 -8.24
N THR A 531 -38.40 3.53 -8.62
CA THR A 531 -39.29 4.28 -7.72
C THR A 531 -40.64 4.55 -8.39
N PRO A 532 -41.73 4.78 -7.62
CA PRO A 532 -43.03 5.12 -8.18
C PRO A 532 -43.05 6.41 -9.03
N SER A 533 -42.07 7.30 -8.83
CA SER A 533 -41.91 8.56 -9.56
C SER A 533 -40.90 8.49 -10.72
N SER A 534 -40.05 7.46 -10.79
CA SER A 534 -39.06 7.29 -11.86
C SER A 534 -39.04 5.84 -12.36
N PRO A 535 -39.94 5.47 -13.28
CA PRO A 535 -39.98 4.13 -13.87
C PRO A 535 -38.82 3.87 -14.85
N ARG A 536 -38.15 4.90 -15.37
CA ARG A 536 -36.86 4.77 -16.06
C ARG A 536 -35.74 4.71 -15.03
N ASN A 537 -35.36 3.49 -14.63
CA ASN A 537 -34.34 3.26 -13.61
C ASN A 537 -32.98 2.80 -14.17
N LYS A 538 -32.88 2.45 -15.46
CA LYS A 538 -31.63 2.09 -16.15
C LYS A 538 -31.35 3.13 -17.25
N ARG A 539 -30.10 3.55 -17.42
CA ARG A 539 -29.63 4.46 -18.50
C ARG A 539 -28.43 3.83 -19.21
N ILE A 540 -28.35 3.99 -20.52
CA ILE A 540 -27.26 3.50 -21.36
C ILE A 540 -26.40 4.67 -21.85
N PHE A 541 -25.08 4.47 -21.85
CA PHE A 541 -24.08 5.40 -22.37
C PHE A 541 -23.14 4.65 -23.31
N SER A 542 -22.71 5.32 -24.38
CA SER A 542 -21.71 4.86 -25.35
C SER A 542 -20.76 6.01 -25.70
N HIS A 543 -19.75 5.77 -26.53
CA HIS A 543 -18.76 6.79 -26.86
C HIS A 543 -19.34 7.90 -27.76
N GLY A 544 -19.36 9.14 -27.27
CA GLY A 544 -19.90 10.29 -27.99
C GLY A 544 -19.11 10.72 -29.24
N HIS A 545 -19.78 11.35 -30.20
CA HIS A 545 -19.14 11.98 -31.36
C HIS A 545 -19.04 13.52 -31.24
N ASP A 546 -19.47 14.07 -30.11
CA ASP A 546 -19.48 15.49 -29.78
C ASP A 546 -18.97 15.74 -28.34
N ALA A 547 -18.73 17.01 -28.02
CA ALA A 547 -18.15 17.41 -26.73
C ALA A 547 -19.06 17.11 -25.53
N THR A 548 -20.39 17.20 -25.68
CA THR A 548 -21.35 16.95 -24.60
C THR A 548 -21.34 15.47 -24.23
N ASN A 549 -21.48 14.60 -25.23
CA ASN A 549 -21.48 13.16 -25.03
C ASN A 549 -20.11 12.62 -24.60
N HIS A 550 -18.99 13.27 -24.98
CA HIS A 550 -17.66 12.96 -24.44
C HIS A 550 -17.58 13.15 -22.91
N TRP A 551 -18.09 14.28 -22.38
CA TRP A 551 -18.08 14.52 -20.94
C TRP A 551 -19.09 13.64 -20.18
N ILE A 552 -20.25 13.33 -20.76
CA ILE A 552 -21.20 12.35 -20.22
C ILE A 552 -20.54 10.96 -20.14
N TRP A 553 -19.79 10.54 -21.16
CA TRP A 553 -19.05 9.29 -21.18
C TRP A 553 -17.95 9.24 -20.10
N ASN A 554 -17.20 10.32 -19.89
CA ASN A 554 -16.22 10.40 -18.80
C ASN A 554 -16.89 10.33 -17.41
N LEU A 555 -18.05 10.96 -17.21
CA LEU A 555 -18.86 10.80 -15.99
C LEU A 555 -19.34 9.35 -15.79
N ALA A 556 -19.73 8.66 -16.87
CA ALA A 556 -20.12 7.25 -16.82
C ALA A 556 -18.95 6.34 -16.43
N LYS A 557 -17.76 6.52 -17.04
CA LYS A 557 -16.52 5.85 -16.64
C LYS A 557 -16.18 6.10 -15.17
N ALA A 558 -16.28 7.34 -14.68
CA ALA A 558 -16.02 7.67 -13.27
C ALA A 558 -16.98 6.95 -12.30
N HIS A 559 -18.25 6.79 -12.65
CA HIS A 559 -19.18 5.97 -11.86
C HIS A 559 -18.80 4.48 -11.85
N VAL A 560 -18.34 3.93 -12.98
CA VAL A 560 -17.80 2.56 -13.04
C VAL A 560 -16.54 2.43 -12.17
N CYS A 561 -15.59 3.36 -12.27
CA CYS A 561 -14.39 3.36 -11.43
C CYS A 561 -14.70 3.45 -9.93
N SER A 562 -15.78 4.14 -9.53
CA SER A 562 -16.24 4.18 -8.13
C SER A 562 -16.95 2.90 -7.68
N ASN A 563 -17.65 2.21 -8.59
CA ASN A 563 -18.15 0.86 -8.33
C ASN A 563 -16.96 -0.10 -8.15
N ASP A 564 -15.99 -0.05 -9.06
CA ASP A 564 -14.79 -0.86 -9.07
C ASP A 564 -13.94 -0.67 -7.80
N ALA A 565 -13.62 0.57 -7.43
CA ALA A 565 -12.87 0.89 -6.21
C ALA A 565 -13.59 0.40 -4.93
N GLY A 566 -14.93 0.44 -4.91
CA GLY A 566 -15.73 -0.12 -3.82
C GLY A 566 -15.63 -1.64 -3.71
N ILE A 567 -15.79 -2.36 -4.83
CA ILE A 567 -15.70 -3.83 -4.85
C ILE A 567 -14.26 -4.30 -4.63
N HIS A 568 -13.27 -3.67 -5.27
CA HIS A 568 -11.85 -3.88 -5.06
C HIS A 568 -11.51 -3.85 -3.57
N GLN A 569 -11.78 -2.74 -2.88
CA GLN A 569 -11.32 -2.58 -1.50
C GLN A 569 -12.12 -3.42 -0.50
N LEU A 570 -13.44 -3.60 -0.70
CA LEU A 570 -14.33 -4.29 0.26
C LEU A 570 -14.48 -5.80 0.03
N VAL A 571 -14.23 -6.27 -1.19
CA VAL A 571 -14.46 -7.67 -1.60
C VAL A 571 -13.16 -8.34 -1.98
N ASN A 572 -12.43 -7.84 -2.99
CA ASN A 572 -11.24 -8.54 -3.46
C ASN A 572 -10.06 -8.39 -2.50
N HIS A 573 -9.84 -7.18 -2.00
CA HIS A 573 -8.77 -6.90 -1.04
C HIS A 573 -9.20 -7.30 0.38
N TRP A 574 -10.12 -6.57 1.02
CA TRP A 574 -10.43 -6.80 2.44
C TRP A 574 -11.05 -8.16 2.75
N LEU A 575 -11.99 -8.66 1.93
CA LEU A 575 -12.65 -9.94 2.22
C LEU A 575 -11.80 -11.13 1.77
N ARG A 576 -11.47 -11.22 0.49
CA ARG A 576 -10.92 -12.45 -0.11
C ARG A 576 -9.49 -12.74 0.34
N THR A 577 -8.66 -11.73 0.64
CA THR A 577 -7.38 -11.93 1.34
C THR A 577 -7.55 -11.76 2.86
N HIS A 578 -7.54 -10.53 3.38
CA HIS A 578 -7.40 -10.22 4.81
C HIS A 578 -8.38 -10.98 5.72
N ALA A 579 -9.69 -10.87 5.48
CA ALA A 579 -10.70 -11.44 6.38
C ALA A 579 -10.86 -12.97 6.24
N CYS A 580 -10.50 -13.56 5.10
CA CYS A 580 -10.52 -15.02 4.91
C CYS A 580 -9.22 -15.70 5.37
N MET A 581 -8.07 -15.01 5.33
CA MET A 581 -6.81 -15.53 5.87
C MET A 581 -6.77 -15.59 7.41
N GLU A 582 -7.34 -14.60 8.10
CA GLU A 582 -7.38 -14.55 9.58
C GLU A 582 -7.94 -15.84 10.24
N PRO A 583 -9.05 -16.45 9.77
CA PRO A 583 -9.48 -17.80 10.15
C PRO A 583 -8.43 -18.91 10.01
N TYR A 584 -7.64 -18.91 8.94
CA TYR A 584 -6.66 -19.98 8.67
C TYR A 584 -5.48 -19.90 9.64
N ILE A 585 -4.99 -18.69 9.93
CA ILE A 585 -3.91 -18.44 10.89
C ILE A 585 -4.34 -18.89 12.29
N ILE A 586 -5.53 -18.44 12.72
CA ILE A 586 -6.11 -18.83 14.01
C ILE A 586 -6.22 -20.36 14.10
N ALA A 587 -6.71 -21.05 13.06
CA ALA A 587 -6.80 -22.51 13.06
C ALA A 587 -5.43 -23.21 13.08
N THR A 588 -4.45 -22.72 12.29
CA THR A 588 -3.11 -23.30 12.18
C THR A 588 -2.43 -23.33 13.54
N HIS A 589 -2.35 -22.19 14.22
CA HIS A 589 -1.69 -22.10 15.53
C HIS A 589 -2.46 -22.89 16.60
N ARG A 590 -3.79 -23.05 16.45
CA ARG A 590 -4.63 -23.82 17.38
C ARG A 590 -4.60 -25.33 17.18
N HIS A 591 -4.12 -25.87 16.06
CA HIS A 591 -4.17 -27.33 15.82
C HIS A 591 -2.87 -27.95 15.39
N LEU A 592 -2.06 -27.25 14.60
CA LEU A 592 -0.78 -27.75 14.13
C LEU A 592 0.30 -27.30 15.11
N SER A 593 1.02 -28.25 15.72
CA SER A 593 2.20 -27.92 16.53
C SER A 593 3.26 -27.18 15.69
N SER A 594 4.14 -26.39 16.30
CA SER A 594 5.29 -25.78 15.59
C SER A 594 6.30 -26.81 15.04
N MET A 595 6.22 -28.08 15.48
CA MET A 595 6.90 -29.22 14.86
C MET A 595 6.17 -29.77 13.62
N HIS A 596 4.89 -29.43 13.40
CA HIS A 596 4.10 -29.99 12.31
C HIS A 596 4.59 -29.45 10.95
N PRO A 597 4.83 -30.30 9.93
CA PRO A 597 5.35 -29.83 8.64
C PRO A 597 4.46 -28.77 8.00
N ILE A 598 3.14 -28.98 7.99
CA ILE A 598 2.19 -27.99 7.45
C ILE A 598 2.13 -26.67 8.27
N TYR A 599 2.50 -26.65 9.56
CA TYR A 599 2.71 -25.38 10.27
C TYR A 599 3.93 -24.66 9.69
N LYS A 600 5.06 -25.37 9.58
CA LYS A 600 6.34 -24.81 9.09
C LYS A 600 6.22 -24.27 7.66
N LEU A 601 5.47 -24.96 6.79
CA LEU A 601 5.18 -24.51 5.42
C LEU A 601 4.33 -23.23 5.38
N LEU A 602 3.29 -23.14 6.19
CA LEU A 602 2.35 -22.02 6.14
C LEU A 602 2.82 -20.78 6.90
N HIS A 603 3.58 -20.95 7.99
CA HIS A 603 3.90 -19.87 8.93
C HIS A 603 4.51 -18.59 8.32
N PRO A 604 5.45 -18.63 7.34
CA PRO A 604 5.93 -17.42 6.68
C PRO A 604 4.80 -16.62 6.02
N HIS A 605 3.86 -17.32 5.37
CA HIS A 605 2.68 -16.74 4.71
C HIS A 605 1.57 -16.28 5.68
N MET A 606 1.86 -16.26 6.98
CA MET A 606 0.96 -15.74 8.03
C MET A 606 1.47 -14.44 8.66
N ARG A 607 2.76 -14.10 8.44
CA ARG A 607 3.48 -12.96 9.02
C ARG A 607 2.62 -11.70 9.03
N TYR A 608 2.48 -11.09 10.21
CA TYR A 608 1.80 -9.81 10.48
C TYR A 608 0.30 -9.70 10.15
N THR A 609 -0.35 -10.69 9.53
CA THR A 609 -1.73 -10.56 9.03
C THR A 609 -2.75 -10.27 10.15
N LEU A 610 -2.56 -10.83 11.35
CA LEU A 610 -3.48 -10.56 12.47
C LEU A 610 -3.35 -9.13 13.02
N GLU A 611 -2.14 -8.57 13.10
CA GLU A 611 -1.90 -7.19 13.56
C GLU A 611 -2.48 -6.16 12.58
N ILE A 612 -2.23 -6.31 11.27
CA ILE A 612 -2.79 -5.38 10.28
C ILE A 612 -4.33 -5.45 10.22
N ASN A 613 -4.91 -6.66 10.37
CA ASN A 613 -6.37 -6.81 10.49
C ASN A 613 -6.92 -6.16 11.78
N ALA A 614 -6.22 -6.29 12.91
CA ALA A 614 -6.60 -5.66 14.17
C ALA A 614 -6.53 -4.11 14.08
N LEU A 615 -5.51 -3.56 13.44
CA LEU A 615 -5.38 -2.14 13.14
C LEU A 615 -6.44 -1.65 12.16
N ALA A 616 -6.82 -2.46 11.16
CA ALA A 616 -7.91 -2.16 10.24
C ALA A 616 -9.28 -2.08 10.95
N ARG A 617 -9.57 -3.04 11.85
CA ARG A 617 -10.73 -2.98 12.77
C ARG A 617 -10.67 -1.78 13.74
N GLN A 618 -9.47 -1.28 14.04
CA GLN A 618 -9.30 -0.12 14.93
C GLN A 618 -9.48 1.24 14.22
N SER A 619 -9.01 1.41 12.98
CA SER A 619 -8.91 2.74 12.35
C SER A 619 -9.29 2.85 10.87
N LEU A 620 -9.56 1.73 10.17
CA LEU A 620 -9.80 1.73 8.71
C LEU A 620 -11.27 1.43 8.36
N ILE A 621 -11.80 0.29 8.82
CA ILE A 621 -13.14 -0.24 8.51
C ILE A 621 -14.16 -0.09 9.65
N ASN A 622 -13.80 0.59 10.73
CA ASN A 622 -14.72 0.87 11.85
C ASN A 622 -15.77 1.92 11.48
N GLY A 623 -16.79 2.05 12.34
CA GLY A 623 -17.73 3.17 12.30
C GLY A 623 -16.99 4.51 12.35
N GLY A 624 -17.10 5.31 11.29
CA GLY A 624 -16.38 6.57 11.11
C GLY A 624 -14.91 6.45 10.70
N GLY A 625 -14.43 5.26 10.31
CA GLY A 625 -13.10 5.03 9.74
C GLY A 625 -12.95 5.56 8.31
N VAL A 626 -11.73 5.56 7.76
CA VAL A 626 -11.44 6.18 6.45
C VAL A 626 -12.23 5.53 5.30
N ILE A 627 -12.46 4.21 5.33
CA ILE A 627 -13.26 3.52 4.30
C ILE A 627 -14.69 4.05 4.30
N GLU A 628 -15.32 4.17 5.47
CA GLU A 628 -16.66 4.76 5.57
C GLU A 628 -16.67 6.24 5.18
N ALA A 629 -15.63 7.00 5.52
CA ALA A 629 -15.53 8.41 5.21
C ALA A 629 -15.40 8.69 3.70
N CYS A 630 -14.69 7.84 2.95
CA CYS A 630 -14.21 8.21 1.60
C CYS A 630 -14.58 7.23 0.47
N PHE A 631 -15.18 6.06 0.72
CA PHE A 631 -15.70 5.16 -0.32
C PHE A 631 -17.23 5.22 -0.40
N SER A 632 -17.79 5.16 -1.62
CA SER A 632 -19.23 5.32 -1.90
C SER A 632 -20.19 4.61 -0.90
N PRO A 633 -19.97 3.35 -0.47
CA PRO A 633 -20.87 2.63 0.44
C PRO A 633 -21.03 3.24 1.85
N GLY A 634 -20.01 3.94 2.35
CA GLY A 634 -20.08 4.60 3.66
C GLY A 634 -20.34 3.63 4.81
N LYS A 635 -21.29 3.95 5.69
CA LYS A 635 -21.67 3.08 6.83
C LYS A 635 -22.24 1.69 6.44
N TYR A 636 -22.48 1.46 5.15
CA TYR A 636 -22.94 0.18 4.60
C TYR A 636 -21.80 -0.69 4.03
N SER A 637 -20.55 -0.22 4.08
CA SER A 637 -19.37 -0.91 3.52
C SER A 637 -19.26 -2.39 3.94
N MET A 638 -19.41 -2.67 5.24
CA MET A 638 -19.33 -4.03 5.76
C MET A 638 -20.59 -4.87 5.50
N GLU A 639 -21.74 -4.26 5.21
CA GLU A 639 -22.91 -5.00 4.70
C GLU A 639 -22.69 -5.48 3.26
N ILE A 640 -22.04 -4.67 2.40
CA ILE A 640 -21.66 -5.08 1.04
C ILE A 640 -20.61 -6.20 1.10
N SER A 641 -19.58 -6.06 1.92
CA SER A 641 -18.57 -7.11 2.12
C SER A 641 -19.20 -8.44 2.60
N SER A 642 -20.17 -8.38 3.52
CA SER A 642 -20.92 -9.57 3.96
C SER A 642 -21.86 -10.15 2.89
N ALA A 643 -22.47 -9.31 2.05
CA ALA A 643 -23.24 -9.77 0.90
C ALA A 643 -22.37 -10.47 -0.14
N ALA A 644 -21.18 -9.93 -0.43
CA ALA A 644 -20.20 -10.54 -1.32
C ALA A 644 -19.62 -11.85 -0.76
N TYR A 645 -19.36 -11.94 0.55
CA TYR A 645 -19.04 -13.23 1.17
C TYR A 645 -20.16 -14.24 0.92
N LYS A 646 -21.42 -13.87 1.15
CA LYS A 646 -22.56 -14.75 0.92
C LYS A 646 -22.60 -15.30 -0.51
N SER A 647 -22.55 -14.45 -1.54
CA SER A 647 -22.82 -14.83 -2.93
C SER A 647 -21.60 -15.14 -3.80
N MET A 648 -20.42 -14.57 -3.53
CA MET A 648 -19.23 -14.69 -4.40
C MET A 648 -18.16 -15.66 -3.85
N TRP A 649 -17.91 -15.62 -2.54
CA TRP A 649 -16.79 -16.36 -1.93
C TRP A 649 -17.10 -17.87 -1.78
N GLN A 650 -16.21 -18.70 -2.34
CA GLN A 650 -16.19 -20.16 -2.25
C GLN A 650 -14.72 -20.59 -2.30
N PHE A 651 -14.24 -21.43 -1.36
CA PHE A 651 -12.80 -21.68 -1.17
C PHE A 651 -12.12 -22.29 -2.40
N ASP A 652 -12.80 -23.23 -3.05
CA ASP A 652 -12.38 -23.90 -4.29
C ASP A 652 -12.28 -22.94 -5.50
N MET A 653 -12.98 -21.81 -5.45
CA MET A 653 -13.01 -20.77 -6.49
C MET A 653 -12.06 -19.60 -6.19
N GLU A 654 -11.26 -19.67 -5.12
CA GLU A 654 -10.14 -18.74 -4.86
C GLU A 654 -8.81 -19.24 -5.46
N ALA A 655 -8.78 -20.47 -5.98
CA ALA A 655 -7.67 -20.98 -6.78
C ALA A 655 -7.62 -20.28 -8.15
N LEU A 656 -6.47 -19.75 -8.56
CA LEU A 656 -6.37 -18.90 -9.77
C LEU A 656 -6.91 -19.59 -11.05
N PRO A 657 -6.58 -20.85 -11.37
CA PRO A 657 -7.15 -21.52 -12.55
C PRO A 657 -8.67 -21.65 -12.48
N ALA A 658 -9.23 -21.92 -11.29
CA ALA A 658 -10.67 -22.06 -11.09
C ALA A 658 -11.40 -20.71 -11.23
N ASP A 659 -10.84 -19.63 -10.68
CA ASP A 659 -11.36 -18.26 -10.88
C ASP A 659 -11.39 -17.87 -12.37
N LEU A 660 -10.31 -18.16 -13.11
CA LEU A 660 -10.22 -17.84 -14.54
C LEU A 660 -11.23 -18.65 -15.37
N ILE A 661 -11.42 -19.95 -15.09
CA ILE A 661 -12.47 -20.77 -15.74
C ILE A 661 -13.88 -20.26 -15.39
N ARG A 662 -14.12 -19.95 -14.10
CA ARG A 662 -15.39 -19.41 -13.57
C ARG A 662 -15.80 -18.14 -14.32
N ARG A 663 -14.88 -17.16 -14.40
CA ARG A 663 -15.08 -15.90 -15.13
C ARG A 663 -15.06 -16.06 -16.66
N GLY A 664 -14.66 -17.24 -17.17
CA GLY A 664 -14.57 -17.51 -18.61
C GLY A 664 -13.35 -16.87 -19.28
N MET A 665 -12.39 -16.42 -18.49
CA MET A 665 -11.12 -15.87 -18.94
C MET A 665 -10.08 -16.96 -19.25
N ALA A 666 -10.37 -18.21 -18.86
CA ALA A 666 -9.69 -19.42 -19.31
C ALA A 666 -10.70 -20.52 -19.70
N VAL A 667 -10.21 -21.54 -20.40
CA VAL A 667 -10.88 -22.82 -20.63
C VAL A 667 -9.96 -23.97 -20.21
N GLU A 668 -10.54 -25.11 -19.89
CA GLU A 668 -9.80 -26.35 -19.67
C GLU A 668 -9.11 -26.80 -20.97
N ASP A 669 -7.82 -27.09 -20.90
CA ASP A 669 -6.98 -27.60 -21.99
C ASP A 669 -5.90 -28.52 -21.39
N PRO A 670 -6.11 -29.86 -21.37
CA PRO A 670 -5.15 -30.81 -20.82
C PRO A 670 -3.78 -30.87 -21.52
N SER A 671 -3.56 -30.14 -22.63
CA SER A 671 -2.25 -30.01 -23.26
C SER A 671 -1.39 -28.89 -22.66
N MET A 672 -1.97 -28.01 -21.86
CA MET A 672 -1.29 -26.89 -21.20
C MET A 672 -0.72 -27.29 -19.83
N PRO A 673 0.39 -26.69 -19.34
CA PRO A 673 1.07 -27.10 -18.10
C PRO A 673 0.22 -27.09 -16.81
N LEU A 674 -0.86 -26.30 -16.76
CA LEU A 674 -1.82 -26.26 -15.65
C LEU A 674 -3.22 -26.78 -16.02
N GLY A 675 -3.35 -27.48 -17.16
CA GLY A 675 -4.65 -27.94 -17.67
C GLY A 675 -5.58 -26.81 -18.12
N VAL A 676 -5.07 -25.59 -18.31
CA VAL A 676 -5.86 -24.41 -18.70
C VAL A 676 -5.20 -23.58 -19.80
N LYS A 677 -6.03 -23.05 -20.70
CA LYS A 677 -5.65 -22.07 -21.73
C LYS A 677 -6.43 -20.75 -21.52
N LEU A 678 -5.72 -19.62 -21.52
CA LEU A 678 -6.34 -18.29 -21.46
C LEU A 678 -7.16 -17.97 -22.71
N VAL A 679 -8.25 -17.20 -22.53
CA VAL A 679 -9.10 -16.67 -23.60
C VAL A 679 -8.55 -15.35 -24.16
N ILE A 680 -7.90 -14.55 -23.31
CA ILE A 680 -7.03 -13.44 -23.71
C ILE A 680 -5.61 -13.84 -23.30
N GLU A 681 -4.75 -14.15 -24.27
CA GLU A 681 -3.37 -14.59 -24.00
C GLU A 681 -2.53 -13.45 -23.38
N ASP A 682 -2.72 -12.21 -23.84
CA ASP A 682 -2.16 -10.98 -23.24
C ASP A 682 -3.08 -10.39 -22.15
N TYR A 683 -3.32 -11.19 -21.09
CA TYR A 683 -4.02 -10.78 -19.86
C TYR A 683 -3.00 -10.81 -18.73
N PRO A 684 -2.33 -9.69 -18.39
CA PRO A 684 -1.06 -9.72 -17.65
C PRO A 684 -1.15 -10.40 -16.28
N TYR A 685 -2.12 -10.00 -15.45
CA TYR A 685 -2.41 -10.65 -14.16
C TYR A 685 -2.55 -12.18 -14.27
N ALA A 686 -3.30 -12.66 -15.26
CA ALA A 686 -3.57 -14.09 -15.42
C ALA A 686 -2.37 -14.84 -16.03
N ALA A 687 -1.70 -14.24 -17.01
CA ALA A 687 -0.56 -14.83 -17.70
C ALA A 687 0.66 -14.97 -16.79
N ASP A 688 0.88 -14.03 -15.86
CA ASP A 688 1.98 -14.05 -14.90
C ASP A 688 1.59 -14.82 -13.64
N GLY A 689 0.38 -14.59 -13.12
CA GLY A 689 -0.15 -15.30 -11.95
C GLY A 689 -0.20 -16.82 -12.13
N LEU A 690 -0.49 -17.31 -13.35
CA LEU A 690 -0.43 -18.75 -13.65
C LEU A 690 0.99 -19.33 -13.57
N LEU A 691 2.04 -18.55 -13.84
CA LEU A 691 3.42 -19.01 -13.64
C LEU A 691 3.72 -19.19 -12.15
N ILE A 692 3.39 -18.18 -11.34
CA ILE A 692 3.60 -18.17 -9.88
C ILE A 692 2.76 -19.26 -9.22
N TRP A 693 1.50 -19.40 -9.59
CA TRP A 693 0.62 -20.49 -9.16
C TRP A 693 1.24 -21.86 -9.47
N SER A 694 1.84 -22.04 -10.66
CA SER A 694 2.52 -23.29 -11.02
C SER A 694 3.74 -23.58 -10.14
N ALA A 695 4.55 -22.56 -9.82
CA ALA A 695 5.71 -22.70 -8.96
C ALA A 695 5.31 -23.03 -7.52
N ILE A 696 4.31 -22.33 -6.96
CA ILE A 696 3.76 -22.62 -5.62
C ILE A 696 3.20 -24.05 -5.60
N LYS A 697 2.49 -24.48 -6.65
CA LYS A 697 1.93 -25.83 -6.75
C LYS A 697 3.02 -26.91 -6.77
N GLU A 698 4.07 -26.78 -7.59
CA GLU A 698 5.18 -27.76 -7.62
C GLU A 698 5.90 -27.83 -6.26
N TYR A 699 6.15 -26.67 -5.63
CA TYR A 699 6.77 -26.57 -4.31
C TYR A 699 5.94 -27.28 -3.23
N VAL A 700 4.64 -26.98 -3.18
CA VAL A 700 3.68 -27.56 -2.21
C VAL A 700 3.52 -29.06 -2.45
N GLU A 701 3.37 -29.53 -3.69
CA GLU A 701 3.25 -30.96 -3.99
C GLU A 701 4.51 -31.73 -3.62
N SER A 702 5.70 -31.16 -3.90
CA SER A 702 6.99 -31.75 -3.51
C SER A 702 7.15 -31.80 -1.98
N TYR A 703 6.74 -30.74 -1.27
CA TYR A 703 6.79 -30.67 0.19
C TYR A 703 5.81 -31.66 0.85
N VAL A 704 4.58 -31.77 0.32
CA VAL A 704 3.57 -32.70 0.81
C VAL A 704 4.01 -34.15 0.58
N GLU A 705 4.55 -34.49 -0.60
CA GLU A 705 5.00 -35.85 -0.90
C GLU A 705 6.07 -36.35 0.08
N HIS A 706 7.02 -35.48 0.44
CA HIS A 706 8.11 -35.79 1.38
C HIS A 706 7.61 -36.20 2.78
N TYR A 707 6.61 -35.48 3.31
CA TYR A 707 6.07 -35.76 4.65
C TYR A 707 4.92 -36.78 4.67
N TYR A 708 4.13 -36.87 3.59
CA TYR A 708 2.89 -37.66 3.51
C TYR A 708 3.02 -38.84 2.53
N SER A 709 4.14 -39.55 2.52
CA SER A 709 4.42 -40.65 1.58
C SER A 709 3.36 -41.77 1.58
N GLU A 710 2.87 -42.18 2.76
CA GLU A 710 1.90 -43.28 2.91
C GLU A 710 0.48 -42.90 2.46
N PRO A 711 -0.29 -43.78 1.76
CA PRO A 711 -1.60 -43.44 1.19
C PRO A 711 -2.67 -42.94 2.16
N ASN A 712 -2.60 -43.35 3.44
CA ASN A 712 -3.55 -42.95 4.50
C ASN A 712 -2.96 -41.92 5.47
N SER A 713 -1.80 -41.34 5.18
CA SER A 713 -1.12 -40.40 6.08
C SER A 713 -1.97 -39.16 6.39
N VAL A 714 -2.55 -38.53 5.36
CA VAL A 714 -3.42 -37.34 5.45
C VAL A 714 -4.67 -37.60 6.31
N THR A 715 -5.31 -38.77 6.20
CA THR A 715 -6.50 -39.13 7.00
C THR A 715 -6.16 -39.58 8.42
N SER A 716 -4.92 -40.03 8.66
CA SER A 716 -4.44 -40.47 9.97
C SER A 716 -3.90 -39.32 10.84
N ASP A 717 -3.64 -38.16 10.25
CA ASP A 717 -3.11 -36.98 10.94
C ASP A 717 -4.22 -36.23 11.70
N VAL A 718 -4.27 -36.47 13.02
CA VAL A 718 -5.28 -35.89 13.91
C VAL A 718 -5.13 -34.37 14.13
N GLU A 719 -3.95 -33.78 13.87
CA GLU A 719 -3.77 -32.33 13.95
C GLU A 719 -4.28 -31.68 12.66
N LEU A 720 -3.88 -32.22 11.50
CA LEU A 720 -4.32 -31.77 10.18
C LEU A 720 -5.84 -31.89 9.97
N GLN A 721 -6.44 -33.01 10.38
CA GLN A 721 -7.89 -33.19 10.34
C GLN A 721 -8.62 -32.26 11.33
N GLY A 722 -8.03 -31.99 12.49
CA GLY A 722 -8.55 -31.04 13.48
C GLY A 722 -8.55 -29.59 12.98
N TRP A 723 -7.43 -29.19 12.35
CA TRP A 723 -7.19 -27.89 11.71
C TRP A 723 -8.26 -27.55 10.66
N TRP A 724 -8.38 -28.37 9.61
CA TRP A 724 -9.31 -28.12 8.51
C TRP A 724 -10.77 -28.15 8.96
N ASN A 725 -11.11 -29.08 9.85
CA ASN A 725 -12.43 -29.15 10.47
C ASN A 725 -12.76 -27.89 11.29
N GLU A 726 -11.78 -27.25 11.95
CA GLU A 726 -12.01 -26.00 12.68
C GLU A 726 -12.07 -24.76 11.76
N ILE A 727 -11.26 -24.68 10.70
CA ILE A 727 -11.42 -23.67 9.63
C ILE A 727 -12.85 -23.67 9.12
N LYS A 728 -13.34 -24.84 8.70
CA LYS A 728 -14.70 -25.00 8.16
C LYS A 728 -15.79 -24.69 9.19
N ASN A 729 -15.69 -25.21 10.43
CA ASN A 729 -16.79 -25.16 11.40
C ASN A 729 -16.75 -24.00 12.41
N LYS A 730 -15.62 -23.28 12.55
CA LYS A 730 -15.49 -22.12 13.45
C LYS A 730 -14.87 -20.89 12.78
N GLY A 731 -13.98 -21.06 11.79
CA GLY A 731 -13.49 -19.98 10.96
C GLY A 731 -14.57 -19.44 10.01
N HIS A 732 -15.23 -20.35 9.28
CA HIS A 732 -16.28 -20.05 8.30
C HIS A 732 -17.64 -20.70 8.66
N PRO A 733 -18.13 -20.57 9.92
CA PRO A 733 -19.26 -21.34 10.43
C PRO A 733 -20.57 -21.06 9.68
N ASP A 734 -20.68 -19.88 9.07
CA ASP A 734 -21.85 -19.44 8.29
C ASP A 734 -21.90 -20.09 6.89
N LYS A 735 -20.81 -20.74 6.44
CA LYS A 735 -20.68 -21.50 5.18
C LYS A 735 -20.23 -22.96 5.37
N LYS A 736 -20.18 -23.46 6.61
CA LYS A 736 -19.69 -24.82 6.93
C LYS A 736 -20.47 -25.97 6.26
N ASN A 737 -21.72 -25.71 5.84
CA ASN A 737 -22.60 -26.71 5.23
C ASN A 737 -22.49 -26.77 3.70
N GLU A 738 -21.70 -25.89 3.08
CA GLU A 738 -21.59 -25.79 1.63
C GLU A 738 -20.91 -27.06 1.03
N PRO A 739 -21.32 -27.50 -0.19
CA PRO A 739 -20.85 -28.76 -0.75
C PRO A 739 -19.45 -28.69 -1.38
N TRP A 740 -18.98 -27.50 -1.73
CA TRP A 740 -17.74 -27.26 -2.47
C TRP A 740 -16.45 -27.33 -1.63
N TRP A 741 -16.57 -27.36 -0.30
CA TRP A 741 -15.39 -27.47 0.58
C TRP A 741 -14.57 -28.75 0.28
N PRO A 742 -13.26 -28.62 -0.04
CA PRO A 742 -12.35 -29.76 -0.16
C PRO A 742 -12.42 -30.72 1.03
N LYS A 743 -12.21 -32.01 0.78
CA LYS A 743 -12.50 -33.05 1.79
C LYS A 743 -11.33 -33.33 2.71
N LEU A 744 -10.10 -33.03 2.27
CA LEU A 744 -8.85 -33.34 2.95
C LEU A 744 -8.72 -34.83 3.28
N VAL A 745 -8.86 -35.67 2.25
CA VAL A 745 -8.69 -37.12 2.31
C VAL A 745 -7.40 -37.56 1.62
N THR A 746 -6.97 -36.85 0.57
CA THR A 746 -5.80 -37.22 -0.24
C THR A 746 -4.68 -36.18 -0.20
N LYS A 747 -3.54 -36.49 -0.82
CA LYS A 747 -2.37 -35.58 -0.92
C LYS A 747 -2.66 -34.42 -1.88
N GLU A 748 -3.50 -34.68 -2.88
CA GLU A 748 -4.00 -33.72 -3.86
C GLU A 748 -5.02 -32.76 -3.23
N ASP A 749 -5.92 -33.24 -2.35
CA ASP A 749 -6.76 -32.34 -1.51
C ASP A 749 -5.86 -31.39 -0.71
N LEU A 750 -4.87 -31.93 0.01
CA LEU A 750 -3.97 -31.16 0.87
C LEU A 750 -3.17 -30.13 0.07
N SER A 751 -2.53 -30.55 -1.02
CA SER A 751 -1.72 -29.67 -1.87
C SER A 751 -2.57 -28.59 -2.53
N GLY A 752 -3.80 -28.90 -2.94
CA GLY A 752 -4.75 -27.91 -3.48
C GLY A 752 -5.17 -26.86 -2.45
N ILE A 753 -5.48 -27.28 -1.22
CA ILE A 753 -5.80 -26.37 -0.10
C ILE A 753 -4.61 -25.43 0.20
N LEU A 754 -3.40 -25.99 0.30
CA LEU A 754 -2.20 -25.22 0.64
C LEU A 754 -1.77 -24.27 -0.47
N THR A 755 -1.77 -24.72 -1.74
CA THR A 755 -1.49 -23.85 -2.89
C THR A 755 -2.45 -22.65 -2.92
N THR A 756 -3.75 -22.89 -2.64
CA THR A 756 -4.76 -21.84 -2.57
C THR A 756 -4.48 -20.86 -1.44
N MET A 757 -4.15 -21.32 -0.23
CA MET A 757 -3.82 -20.45 0.90
C MET A 757 -2.57 -19.59 0.64
N ILE A 758 -1.51 -20.19 0.10
CA ILE A 758 -0.25 -19.50 -0.18
C ILE A 758 -0.46 -18.47 -1.30
N TRP A 759 -1.18 -18.81 -2.37
CA TRP A 759 -1.55 -17.85 -3.43
C TRP A 759 -2.35 -16.66 -2.89
N ILE A 760 -3.36 -16.89 -2.03
CA ILE A 760 -4.16 -15.82 -1.41
C ILE A 760 -3.28 -14.87 -0.57
N ALA A 761 -2.30 -15.44 0.15
CA ALA A 761 -1.39 -14.70 1.02
C ALA A 761 -0.29 -13.93 0.28
N SER A 762 0.10 -14.36 -0.92
CA SER A 762 1.17 -13.75 -1.71
C SER A 762 0.65 -13.11 -3.01
N GLY A 763 0.80 -13.76 -4.16
CA GLY A 763 0.55 -13.18 -5.48
C GLY A 763 -0.86 -12.59 -5.66
N GLN A 764 -1.89 -13.19 -5.03
CA GLN A 764 -3.24 -12.62 -5.06
C GLN A 764 -3.33 -11.28 -4.33
N HIS A 765 -2.66 -11.16 -3.18
CA HIS A 765 -2.66 -9.94 -2.37
C HIS A 765 -1.77 -8.87 -3.01
N ALA A 766 -0.55 -9.22 -3.42
CA ALA A 766 0.37 -8.33 -4.11
C ALA A 766 -0.28 -7.64 -5.32
N ALA A 767 -0.89 -8.44 -6.21
CA ALA A 767 -1.55 -7.97 -7.43
C ALA A 767 -2.72 -6.98 -7.23
N ILE A 768 -3.28 -6.89 -6.02
CA ILE A 768 -4.41 -6.00 -5.70
C ILE A 768 -4.11 -4.99 -4.58
N ASN A 769 -2.97 -5.12 -3.90
CA ASN A 769 -2.53 -4.24 -2.82
C ASN A 769 -1.54 -3.18 -3.32
N PHE A 770 -0.40 -3.57 -3.89
CA PHE A 770 0.69 -2.61 -4.18
C PHE A 770 0.37 -1.64 -5.34
N GLY A 771 -0.62 -1.96 -6.16
CA GLY A 771 -1.16 -1.05 -7.18
C GLY A 771 -2.06 0.07 -6.63
N GLN A 772 -2.36 0.12 -5.33
CA GLN A 772 -3.34 1.06 -4.74
C GLN A 772 -2.94 2.52 -4.96
N TYR A 773 -1.70 2.91 -4.69
CA TYR A 773 -1.21 4.25 -4.96
C TYR A 773 -0.82 4.48 -6.43
N PRO A 774 -0.05 3.59 -7.09
CA PRO A 774 0.37 3.76 -8.48
C PRO A 774 -0.77 3.98 -9.48
N PHE A 775 -1.94 3.35 -9.28
CA PHE A 775 -3.14 3.55 -10.11
C PHE A 775 -4.24 4.39 -9.43
N GLY A 776 -4.34 4.36 -8.11
CA GLY A 776 -5.40 5.03 -7.35
C GLY A 776 -5.07 6.43 -6.85
N GLY A 777 -3.78 6.78 -6.75
CA GLY A 777 -3.31 8.05 -6.22
C GLY A 777 -3.71 9.27 -7.06
N TYR A 778 -4.14 9.09 -8.33
CA TYR A 778 -4.71 10.14 -9.16
C TYR A 778 -6.24 10.02 -9.25
N VAL A 779 -6.93 10.88 -8.51
CA VAL A 779 -8.39 10.78 -8.25
C VAL A 779 -9.27 10.72 -9.51
N PRO A 780 -8.99 11.45 -10.61
CA PRO A 780 -9.76 11.31 -11.86
C PRO A 780 -9.67 9.93 -12.53
N ASN A 781 -8.59 9.16 -12.32
CA ASN A 781 -8.46 7.79 -12.84
C ASN A 781 -9.36 6.81 -12.05
N ARG A 782 -9.34 6.92 -10.72
CA ARG A 782 -9.96 5.92 -9.82
C ARG A 782 -10.67 6.56 -8.61
N PRO A 783 -11.77 7.32 -8.83
CA PRO A 783 -12.47 8.00 -7.74
C PRO A 783 -13.17 7.00 -6.79
N THR A 784 -12.81 7.01 -5.51
CA THR A 784 -13.37 6.08 -4.50
C THR A 784 -14.84 6.35 -4.16
N LEU A 785 -15.31 7.58 -4.37
CA LEU A 785 -16.73 7.92 -4.32
C LEU A 785 -17.14 8.90 -5.41
N MET A 786 -18.45 8.95 -5.68
CA MET A 786 -19.09 9.97 -6.52
C MET A 786 -20.13 10.74 -5.70
N ARG A 787 -20.24 12.04 -5.94
CA ARG A 787 -21.06 12.99 -5.16
C ARG A 787 -22.33 13.47 -5.87
N LYS A 788 -22.36 13.41 -7.20
CA LYS A 788 -23.50 13.78 -8.06
C LYS A 788 -23.93 12.59 -8.92
N LEU A 789 -25.16 12.64 -9.43
CA LEU A 789 -25.61 11.79 -10.54
C LEU A 789 -25.28 12.45 -11.87
N ILE A 790 -25.34 11.72 -12.99
CA ILE A 790 -25.14 12.30 -14.33
C ILE A 790 -26.34 13.22 -14.65
N PRO A 791 -26.10 14.53 -14.93
CA PRO A 791 -27.15 15.48 -15.29
C PRO A 791 -27.96 15.04 -16.52
N HIS A 792 -29.23 15.39 -16.54
CA HIS A 792 -30.16 15.13 -17.65
C HIS A 792 -30.72 16.42 -18.21
N GLU A 793 -31.18 16.46 -19.47
CA GLU A 793 -31.66 17.70 -20.11
C GLU A 793 -32.82 18.38 -19.35
N ASP A 794 -33.59 17.61 -18.60
CA ASP A 794 -34.70 18.05 -17.74
C ASP A 794 -34.26 18.61 -16.36
N ASP A 795 -32.98 18.43 -15.97
CA ASP A 795 -32.43 18.85 -14.67
C ASP A 795 -31.85 20.29 -14.73
N PRO A 796 -32.13 21.17 -13.74
CA PRO A 796 -31.49 22.49 -13.65
C PRO A 796 -29.96 22.48 -13.56
N SER A 797 -29.35 21.34 -13.24
CA SER A 797 -27.89 21.17 -13.24
C SER A 797 -27.29 20.99 -14.64
N TYR A 798 -28.12 20.74 -15.67
CA TYR A 798 -27.65 20.49 -17.04
C TYR A 798 -27.18 21.75 -17.76
N GLU A 799 -27.81 22.90 -17.53
CA GLU A 799 -27.34 24.19 -18.06
C GLU A 799 -25.92 24.51 -17.55
N ASN A 800 -25.68 24.33 -16.25
CA ASN A 800 -24.34 24.42 -15.66
C ASN A 800 -23.37 23.36 -16.20
N PHE A 801 -23.84 22.15 -16.52
CA PHE A 801 -23.01 21.11 -17.14
C PHE A 801 -22.57 21.51 -18.57
N ILE A 802 -23.48 22.05 -19.39
CA ILE A 802 -23.18 22.49 -20.75
C ILE A 802 -22.20 23.68 -20.75
N LEU A 803 -22.34 24.62 -19.82
CA LEU A 803 -21.44 25.77 -19.69
C LEU A 803 -20.10 25.39 -19.04
N HIS A 804 -20.10 24.50 -18.05
CA HIS A 804 -18.95 24.18 -17.19
C HIS A 804 -18.81 22.65 -16.97
N PRO A 805 -18.48 21.87 -18.02
CA PRO A 805 -18.44 20.41 -17.93
C PRO A 805 -17.27 19.88 -17.11
N GLU A 806 -16.07 20.49 -17.21
CA GLU A 806 -14.90 20.15 -16.38
C GLU A 806 -15.22 20.33 -14.88
N TYR A 807 -15.71 21.51 -14.49
CA TYR A 807 -16.13 21.79 -13.12
C TYR A 807 -17.22 20.83 -12.65
N THR A 808 -18.16 20.46 -13.54
CA THR A 808 -19.21 19.50 -13.21
C THR A 808 -18.65 18.09 -12.97
N PHE A 809 -17.66 17.65 -13.74
CA PHE A 809 -16.91 16.42 -13.52
C PHE A 809 -16.16 16.45 -12.18
N LEU A 810 -15.31 17.46 -11.95
CA LEU A 810 -14.51 17.61 -10.73
C LEU A 810 -15.37 17.76 -9.45
N ALA A 811 -16.48 18.48 -9.53
CA ALA A 811 -17.47 18.58 -8.45
C ALA A 811 -18.33 17.32 -8.27
N SER A 812 -18.15 16.29 -9.10
CA SER A 812 -18.74 14.95 -8.94
C SER A 812 -17.76 13.95 -8.31
N LEU A 813 -16.45 14.10 -8.54
CA LEU A 813 -15.37 13.35 -7.86
C LEU A 813 -15.32 13.66 -6.35
N PRO A 814 -14.57 12.93 -5.50
CA PRO A 814 -14.40 13.25 -4.07
C PRO A 814 -13.95 14.70 -3.79
N THR A 815 -14.19 15.20 -2.57
CA THR A 815 -13.62 16.49 -2.12
C THR A 815 -12.12 16.41 -1.95
N GLN A 816 -11.44 17.56 -1.88
CA GLN A 816 -10.00 17.62 -1.60
C GLN A 816 -9.66 16.88 -0.28
N LEU A 817 -10.48 17.10 0.75
CA LEU A 817 -10.38 16.41 2.03
C LEU A 817 -10.55 14.88 1.94
N GLN A 818 -11.47 14.39 1.09
CA GLN A 818 -11.67 12.95 0.89
C GLN A 818 -10.53 12.32 0.07
N ALA A 819 -10.07 13.02 -0.97
CA ALA A 819 -8.94 12.63 -1.81
C ALA A 819 -7.66 12.43 -1.00
N THR A 820 -7.19 13.49 -0.33
CA THR A 820 -5.97 13.49 0.49
C THR A 820 -6.00 12.40 1.58
N LYS A 821 -7.16 12.17 2.23
CA LYS A 821 -7.33 11.08 3.20
C LYS A 821 -7.19 9.68 2.60
N VAL A 822 -7.63 9.48 1.36
CA VAL A 822 -7.51 8.20 0.64
C VAL A 822 -6.09 8.02 0.10
N MET A 823 -5.55 9.02 -0.59
CA MET A 823 -4.25 8.96 -1.25
C MET A 823 -3.13 8.55 -0.29
N ALA A 824 -3.08 9.16 0.90
CA ALA A 824 -2.06 8.78 1.89
C ALA A 824 -2.28 7.40 2.51
N VAL A 825 -3.52 6.90 2.59
CA VAL A 825 -3.77 5.51 3.05
C VAL A 825 -3.35 4.53 1.95
N GLN A 826 -3.61 4.85 0.68
CA GLN A 826 -3.15 4.07 -0.46
C GLN A 826 -1.62 4.05 -0.54
N ASP A 827 -0.94 5.19 -0.36
CA ASP A 827 0.52 5.30 -0.24
C ASP A 827 1.06 4.27 0.76
N THR A 828 0.61 4.31 2.02
CA THR A 828 1.18 3.43 3.03
C THR A 828 0.80 1.97 2.85
N LEU A 829 -0.40 1.68 2.31
CA LEU A 829 -0.77 0.31 1.97
C LEU A 829 -0.01 -0.22 0.74
N SER A 830 0.54 0.66 -0.11
CA SER A 830 1.40 0.31 -1.24
C SER A 830 2.89 0.31 -0.89
N THR A 831 3.26 0.56 0.38
CA THR A 831 4.66 0.66 0.83
C THR A 831 5.18 -0.70 1.30
N HIS A 832 6.17 -1.24 0.58
CA HIS A 832 7.02 -2.34 1.05
C HIS A 832 7.91 -1.85 2.20
N SER A 833 8.12 -2.65 3.25
CA SER A 833 9.05 -2.30 4.34
C SER A 833 10.42 -2.97 4.17
N ALA A 834 11.44 -2.39 4.80
CA ALA A 834 12.79 -2.97 4.88
C ALA A 834 12.90 -4.23 5.77
N ASP A 835 11.77 -4.85 6.13
CA ASP A 835 11.67 -6.14 6.84
C ASP A 835 10.56 -7.03 6.27
N GLU A 836 10.22 -6.81 4.98
CA GLU A 836 9.38 -7.71 4.21
C GLU A 836 10.13 -9.01 3.86
N GLU A 837 9.42 -10.12 3.81
CA GLU A 837 9.99 -11.43 3.46
C GLU A 837 9.36 -11.91 2.13
N TYR A 838 10.13 -11.90 1.04
CA TYR A 838 9.63 -12.25 -0.30
C TYR A 838 9.63 -13.76 -0.55
N MET A 839 8.77 -14.24 -1.46
CA MET A 839 8.50 -15.68 -1.64
C MET A 839 9.73 -16.54 -1.96
N CYS A 840 10.74 -15.99 -2.65
CA CYS A 840 11.94 -16.74 -3.02
C CYS A 840 13.07 -16.65 -1.98
N GLN A 841 12.89 -15.85 -0.91
CA GLN A 841 13.94 -15.57 0.07
C GLN A 841 13.85 -16.52 1.27
N LEU A 842 15.01 -16.92 1.80
CA LEU A 842 15.16 -17.54 3.11
C LEU A 842 16.02 -16.63 3.98
N HIS A 843 15.41 -15.91 4.91
CA HIS A 843 16.17 -15.21 5.94
C HIS A 843 17.04 -16.21 6.70
N GLU A 844 18.31 -15.89 7.00
CA GLU A 844 19.28 -16.83 7.58
C GLU A 844 18.75 -17.66 8.78
N ILE A 845 17.99 -17.03 9.68
CA ILE A 845 17.37 -17.69 10.85
C ILE A 845 16.39 -18.79 10.42
N GLN A 846 15.70 -18.60 9.28
CA GLN A 846 14.86 -19.61 8.63
C GLN A 846 15.67 -20.65 7.87
N ARG A 847 16.84 -20.30 7.31
CA ARG A 847 17.76 -21.26 6.68
C ARG A 847 18.28 -22.29 7.68
N PHE A 848 18.62 -21.87 8.91
CA PHE A 848 18.89 -22.77 10.05
C PHE A 848 17.64 -23.46 10.63
N SER A 849 16.44 -23.11 10.17
CA SER A 849 15.18 -23.71 10.58
C SER A 849 14.83 -24.97 9.76
N ILE A 850 15.30 -25.03 8.52
CA ILE A 850 15.17 -26.21 7.66
C ILE A 850 16.31 -27.19 7.96
N TYR A 851 16.12 -28.01 8.99
CA TYR A 851 17.03 -29.13 9.32
C TYR A 851 16.98 -30.28 8.29
N ASP A 852 15.96 -30.29 7.43
CA ASP A 852 15.73 -31.32 6.42
C ASP A 852 16.32 -30.93 5.05
N HIS A 853 17.39 -31.62 4.65
CA HIS A 853 18.11 -31.31 3.41
C HIS A 853 17.30 -31.53 2.12
N GLU A 854 16.26 -32.36 2.10
CA GLU A 854 15.43 -32.52 0.90
C GLU A 854 14.41 -31.38 0.80
N VAL A 855 13.85 -30.95 1.93
CA VAL A 855 13.00 -29.74 1.99
C VAL A 855 13.80 -28.49 1.57
N LEU A 856 15.06 -28.38 1.97
CA LEU A 856 15.92 -27.26 1.55
C LEU A 856 16.09 -27.22 0.02
N LYS A 857 16.40 -28.35 -0.62
CA LYS A 857 16.50 -28.45 -2.09
C LYS A 857 15.18 -28.14 -2.80
N VAL A 858 14.05 -28.54 -2.21
CA VAL A 858 12.71 -28.25 -2.72
C VAL A 858 12.43 -26.74 -2.67
N PHE A 859 12.84 -26.05 -1.60
CA PHE A 859 12.78 -24.58 -1.56
C PHE A 859 13.78 -23.93 -2.52
N GLU A 860 15.03 -24.38 -2.59
CA GLU A 860 16.05 -23.81 -3.48
C GLU A 860 15.61 -23.90 -4.97
N ARG A 861 14.93 -24.99 -5.36
CA ARG A 861 14.29 -25.09 -6.69
C ARG A 861 13.15 -24.09 -6.87
N PHE A 862 12.28 -23.92 -5.87
CA PHE A 862 11.17 -22.97 -5.91
C PHE A 862 11.68 -21.52 -6.04
N SER A 863 12.69 -21.15 -5.25
CA SER A 863 13.37 -19.86 -5.32
C SER A 863 13.98 -19.61 -6.71
N ALA A 864 14.74 -20.57 -7.24
CA ALA A 864 15.29 -20.48 -8.59
C ALA A 864 14.20 -20.37 -9.67
N LYS A 865 13.06 -21.04 -9.48
CA LYS A 865 11.92 -20.97 -10.42
C LYS A 865 11.22 -19.63 -10.38
N LEU A 866 11.13 -18.97 -9.22
CA LEU A 866 10.61 -17.60 -9.14
C LEU A 866 11.52 -16.61 -9.89
N LYS A 867 12.84 -16.71 -9.77
CA LYS A 867 13.78 -15.88 -10.56
C LYS A 867 13.67 -16.11 -12.08
N GLU A 868 13.38 -17.33 -12.52
CA GLU A 868 13.08 -17.62 -13.93
C GLU A 868 11.76 -16.95 -14.40
N ILE A 869 10.76 -16.91 -13.52
CA ILE A 869 9.45 -16.30 -13.79
C ILE A 869 9.55 -14.78 -13.85
N GLU A 870 10.27 -14.16 -12.94
CA GLU A 870 10.63 -12.73 -12.91
C GLU A 870 11.29 -12.29 -14.23
N ASN A 871 12.34 -13.01 -14.66
CA ASN A 871 12.97 -12.83 -15.96
C ASN A 871 11.98 -12.97 -17.13
N THR A 872 11.05 -13.93 -17.04
CA THR A 872 9.97 -14.12 -18.03
C THR A 872 8.99 -12.94 -18.06
N ILE A 873 8.64 -12.36 -16.90
CA ILE A 873 7.75 -11.20 -16.77
C ILE A 873 8.46 -9.94 -17.31
N ASN A 874 9.74 -9.75 -17.02
CA ASN A 874 10.54 -8.63 -17.53
C ASN A 874 10.73 -8.70 -19.06
N GLN A 875 10.94 -9.91 -19.62
CA GLN A 875 10.91 -10.11 -21.07
C GLN A 875 9.53 -9.81 -21.68
N ARG A 876 8.43 -10.21 -21.03
CA ARG A 876 7.07 -9.88 -21.47
C ARG A 876 6.79 -8.37 -21.41
N ASN A 877 7.26 -7.67 -20.38
CA ASN A 877 7.12 -6.21 -20.26
C ASN A 877 7.89 -5.44 -21.34
N LYS A 878 8.99 -6.02 -21.85
CA LYS A 878 9.79 -5.48 -22.97
C LYS A 878 9.25 -5.88 -24.37
N ASP A 879 8.29 -6.81 -24.48
CA ASP A 879 7.74 -7.25 -25.78
C ASP A 879 6.60 -6.33 -26.29
N ILE A 880 6.91 -5.51 -27.29
CA ILE A 880 5.98 -4.58 -27.96
C ILE A 880 4.72 -5.23 -28.60
N ARG A 881 4.65 -6.56 -28.67
CA ARG A 881 3.46 -7.29 -29.12
C ARG A 881 2.40 -7.41 -28.02
N LEU A 882 2.79 -7.36 -26.75
CA LEU A 882 1.95 -7.53 -25.55
C LEU A 882 1.40 -6.18 -25.05
N LYS A 883 0.49 -5.61 -25.84
CA LYS A 883 -0.03 -4.23 -25.74
C LYS A 883 -0.84 -3.94 -24.48
N ASN A 884 -1.26 -4.95 -23.73
CA ASN A 884 -1.96 -4.75 -22.46
C ASN A 884 -0.97 -4.60 -21.28
N ARG A 885 0.31 -4.94 -21.47
CA ARG A 885 1.39 -4.81 -20.47
C ARG A 885 1.99 -3.41 -20.41
N SER A 886 2.52 -2.93 -21.53
CA SER A 886 3.36 -1.73 -21.62
C SER A 886 3.12 -0.98 -22.94
N GLY A 887 3.68 0.23 -23.06
CA GLY A 887 3.57 1.06 -24.26
C GLY A 887 3.72 2.56 -23.99
N ALA A 888 3.43 3.37 -25.01
CA ALA A 888 3.54 4.84 -24.92
C ALA A 888 2.61 5.41 -23.83
N GLY A 889 3.21 5.99 -22.78
CA GLY A 889 2.47 6.50 -21.63
C GLY A 889 1.77 5.42 -20.80
N VAL A 890 2.23 4.16 -20.84
CA VAL A 890 1.69 3.05 -20.05
C VAL A 890 2.80 2.50 -19.15
N PRO A 891 2.60 2.45 -17.81
CA PRO A 891 3.53 1.74 -16.95
C PRO A 891 3.45 0.23 -17.21
N PRO A 892 4.58 -0.50 -17.21
CA PRO A 892 4.61 -1.97 -17.31
C PRO A 892 3.79 -2.64 -16.21
N TYR A 893 3.48 -3.92 -16.40
CA TYR A 893 2.78 -4.72 -15.39
C TYR A 893 3.77 -5.52 -14.55
N GLU A 894 4.03 -5.04 -13.33
CA GLU A 894 5.09 -5.52 -12.44
C GLU A 894 4.58 -5.93 -11.05
N LEU A 895 3.26 -5.82 -10.80
CA LEU A 895 2.58 -6.21 -9.55
C LEU A 895 2.60 -7.73 -9.24
N LEU A 896 3.39 -8.50 -10.00
CA LEU A 896 3.61 -9.93 -9.87
C LEU A 896 5.09 -10.31 -10.15
N LEU A 897 6.03 -9.36 -10.09
CA LEU A 897 7.44 -9.72 -9.86
C LEU A 897 7.62 -10.26 -8.42
N PRO A 898 8.68 -11.03 -8.07
CA PRO A 898 8.75 -11.78 -6.81
C PRO A 898 9.77 -11.31 -5.73
N THR A 899 10.44 -10.14 -5.87
CA THR A 899 11.52 -9.67 -4.96
C THR A 899 11.64 -8.14 -4.90
N SER A 900 11.40 -7.44 -3.77
CA SER A 900 11.47 -5.96 -3.74
C SER A 900 12.43 -5.31 -2.75
N GLY A 901 13.03 -4.20 -3.19
CA GLY A 901 13.45 -3.11 -2.31
C GLY A 901 12.25 -2.41 -1.65
N PRO A 902 12.48 -1.62 -0.57
CA PRO A 902 11.44 -0.95 0.19
C PRO A 902 10.87 0.29 -0.54
N GLY A 903 9.62 0.68 -0.21
CA GLY A 903 8.99 1.88 -0.77
C GLY A 903 7.70 1.60 -1.56
N VAL A 904 7.24 2.60 -2.33
CA VAL A 904 6.03 2.52 -3.18
C VAL A 904 6.44 2.22 -4.63
N THR A 905 6.99 1.04 -4.81
CA THR A 905 7.69 0.58 -6.02
C THR A 905 6.78 0.30 -7.22
N CYS A 906 5.52 -0.10 -7.02
CA CYS A 906 4.61 -0.66 -8.05
C CYS A 906 5.07 -1.99 -8.70
N ARG A 907 6.23 -2.48 -8.26
CA ARG A 907 6.90 -3.71 -8.64
C ARG A 907 7.34 -4.41 -7.36
N GLU A 908 7.65 -5.70 -7.43
CA GLU A 908 8.67 -6.21 -6.54
C GLU A 908 10.00 -6.15 -7.31
N GLU A 909 10.88 -5.17 -7.01
CA GLU A 909 12.25 -5.10 -7.54
C GLU A 909 13.19 -4.25 -6.64
N GLU A 910 14.49 -4.48 -6.73
CA GLU A 910 15.58 -3.66 -6.14
C GLU A 910 15.71 -2.28 -6.83
N SER A 911 16.70 -1.48 -6.43
CA SER A 911 16.93 -0.12 -6.93
C SER A 911 18.39 0.08 -7.33
N GLU A 912 18.60 0.50 -8.58
CA GLU A 912 19.61 1.49 -8.97
C GLU A 912 21.11 1.21 -8.64
N GLU A 913 21.48 0.01 -8.17
CA GLU A 913 22.88 -0.45 -8.04
C GLU A 913 23.64 -0.42 -9.40
N GLU A 914 22.95 -0.56 -10.56
CA GLU A 914 23.55 -0.37 -11.90
C GLU A 914 23.70 1.11 -12.34
N GLU A 915 23.23 2.09 -11.55
CA GLU A 915 23.52 3.53 -11.77
C GLU A 915 24.50 4.06 -10.68
N GLU A 916 24.44 3.57 -9.44
CA GLU A 916 25.46 3.89 -8.40
C GLU A 916 26.83 3.21 -8.69
N GLU A 917 26.91 2.02 -9.30
CA GLU A 917 28.20 1.46 -9.76
C GLU A 917 28.79 2.24 -10.96
N GLU A 918 27.98 2.93 -11.79
CA GLU A 918 28.51 3.81 -12.87
C GLU A 918 28.91 5.20 -12.32
N GLU A 919 28.23 5.74 -11.29
CA GLU A 919 28.66 6.99 -10.62
C GLU A 919 29.88 6.76 -9.68
N GLU A 920 30.04 5.60 -9.02
CA GLU A 920 31.28 5.28 -8.27
C GLU A 920 32.49 5.01 -9.20
N GLU A 921 32.32 4.42 -10.41
CA GLU A 921 33.42 4.32 -11.40
C GLU A 921 33.79 5.70 -12.00
N GLU A 922 32.86 6.67 -12.14
CA GLU A 922 33.20 8.05 -12.56
C GLU A 922 33.80 8.90 -11.40
N GLU A 923 33.40 8.73 -10.13
CA GLU A 923 34.05 9.41 -8.99
C GLU A 923 35.45 8.83 -8.66
N GLU A 924 35.71 7.52 -8.83
CA GLU A 924 37.08 6.97 -8.71
C GLU A 924 38.03 7.47 -9.83
N GLU A 925 37.54 7.73 -11.06
CA GLU A 925 38.37 8.37 -12.12
C GLU A 925 38.61 9.88 -11.86
N GLU A 926 37.70 10.63 -11.22
CA GLU A 926 37.98 12.03 -10.83
C GLU A 926 38.89 12.13 -9.57
N GLU A 927 38.82 11.22 -8.58
CA GLU A 927 39.78 11.21 -7.45
C GLU A 927 41.20 10.79 -7.88
N GLU A 928 41.41 9.89 -8.86
CA GLU A 928 42.75 9.61 -9.40
C GLU A 928 43.35 10.81 -10.19
N GLU A 929 42.55 11.68 -10.83
CA GLU A 929 43.07 12.92 -11.46
C GLU A 929 43.38 14.03 -10.42
N GLU A 930 42.67 14.13 -9.29
CA GLU A 930 43.02 15.10 -8.21
C GLU A 930 44.23 14.63 -7.37
N GLU A 931 44.45 13.33 -7.12
CA GLU A 931 45.68 12.85 -6.43
C GLU A 931 46.96 13.06 -7.29
N GLU A 932 46.89 12.98 -8.64
CA GLU A 932 48.05 13.34 -9.50
C GLU A 932 48.35 14.87 -9.51
N GLU A 933 47.38 15.76 -9.23
CA GLU A 933 47.68 17.21 -9.06
C GLU A 933 48.17 17.58 -7.64
N GLU A 934 47.81 16.85 -6.56
CA GLU A 934 48.37 17.12 -5.21
C GLU A 934 49.77 16.49 -4.96
N GLU A 935 50.15 15.34 -5.57
CA GLU A 935 51.53 14.82 -5.44
C GLU A 935 52.59 15.77 -6.06
N ASP A 936 52.25 16.51 -7.12
CA ASP A 936 53.18 17.44 -7.80
C ASP A 936 53.44 18.74 -6.96
N ASP A 937 52.55 19.07 -6.01
CA ASP A 937 52.67 20.22 -5.10
C ASP A 937 53.34 19.86 -3.73
N GLU A 938 53.27 18.61 -3.24
CA GLU A 938 53.98 18.20 -2.00
C GLU A 938 55.50 17.96 -2.18
N GLU A 939 56.04 17.76 -3.41
CA GLU A 939 57.51 17.70 -3.62
C GLU A 939 58.25 19.06 -3.38
N GLU A 940 57.56 20.21 -3.22
CA GLU A 940 58.23 21.51 -3.01
C GLU A 940 58.72 21.79 -1.55
N GLU A 941 58.26 21.12 -0.49
CA GLU A 941 58.65 21.49 0.91
C GLU A 941 59.67 20.57 1.64
N ASP A 942 59.93 19.31 1.25
CA ASP A 942 60.79 18.38 2.05
C ASP A 942 62.23 18.12 1.57
N GLU A 943 62.94 19.14 1.05
CA GLU A 943 64.41 19.20 1.28
C GLU A 943 64.97 20.64 1.43
N GLU A 944 64.66 21.34 2.55
CA GLU A 944 65.37 22.58 2.96
C GLU A 944 66.84 22.34 3.42
N GLY A 945 67.61 21.62 2.60
CA GLY A 945 69.00 21.92 2.31
C GLY A 945 70.07 21.36 3.24
N ARG A 946 71.03 20.62 2.65
CA ARG A 946 72.46 20.81 3.02
C ARG A 946 73.50 20.28 2.02
N ARG A 947 74.46 21.17 1.72
CA ARG A 947 75.86 20.93 1.25
C ARG A 947 76.09 20.71 -0.24
N GLY A 948 76.11 21.83 -0.97
CA GLY A 948 76.63 21.90 -2.33
C GLY A 948 78.13 21.60 -2.52
N GLY A 949 78.53 21.60 -3.80
CA GLY A 949 79.94 21.63 -4.18
C GLY A 949 80.27 21.29 -5.64
N ARG A 950 80.44 22.33 -6.47
CA ARG A 950 81.30 22.35 -7.68
C ARG A 950 80.96 21.45 -8.89
N GLY A 951 80.06 21.96 -9.75
CA GLY A 951 80.46 22.55 -11.05
C GLY A 951 80.67 21.64 -12.28
N GLY A 952 80.31 22.15 -13.48
CA GLY A 952 80.47 21.40 -14.74
C GLY A 952 80.35 22.20 -16.05
N GLY A 953 79.45 23.18 -16.13
CA GLY A 953 79.35 24.14 -17.24
C GLY A 953 78.58 23.69 -18.49
N ARG A 954 78.42 24.64 -19.45
CA ARG A 954 77.45 24.67 -20.58
C ARG A 954 75.98 24.84 -20.12
N GLY A 955 75.22 25.80 -20.61
CA GLY A 955 75.63 27.00 -21.35
C GLY A 955 74.48 27.79 -21.99
N GLY A 956 74.51 29.13 -21.85
CA GLY A 956 73.97 30.06 -22.84
C GLY A 956 72.53 30.56 -22.68
N ARG A 957 72.35 31.67 -21.93
CA ARG A 957 71.50 32.81 -22.35
C ARG A 957 71.93 34.11 -21.66
N ARG A 958 71.50 35.24 -22.22
CA ARG A 958 71.62 36.62 -21.73
C ARG A 958 70.18 37.15 -21.59
N THR A 959 69.71 37.70 -20.47
CA THR A 959 69.94 39.09 -19.95
C THR A 959 69.61 40.17 -20.99
N LEU A 960 68.88 41.26 -20.69
CA LEU A 960 68.32 41.82 -19.44
C LEU A 960 67.37 42.99 -19.80
N ASP A 961 66.45 43.43 -18.90
CA ASP A 961 66.55 44.76 -18.22
C ASP A 961 65.50 44.92 -17.07
N CYS A 962 65.44 46.09 -16.41
CA CYS A 962 64.98 46.31 -15.02
C CYS A 962 64.05 47.55 -14.80
N GLY A 963 63.29 47.66 -13.69
CA GLY A 963 62.19 48.65 -13.57
C GLY A 963 61.67 49.31 -12.25
N ARG A 964 62.02 48.90 -11.00
CA ARG A 964 61.76 49.62 -9.69
C ARG A 964 60.32 50.03 -9.22
N LEU A 965 60.20 50.32 -7.91
CA LEU A 965 59.03 50.82 -7.13
C LEU A 965 59.28 52.30 -6.65
N THR A 966 58.51 53.06 -5.84
CA THR A 966 57.51 52.88 -4.73
C THR A 966 56.47 54.06 -4.70
N GLN A 967 55.63 54.48 -3.71
CA GLN A 967 55.32 54.20 -2.26
C GLN A 967 54.01 54.95 -1.79
N ASP A 968 53.44 54.60 -0.60
CA ASP A 968 52.73 55.42 0.45
C ASP A 968 51.55 56.40 0.16
N ASP A 969 50.57 56.75 1.06
CA ASP A 969 50.00 56.22 2.36
C ASP A 969 48.76 57.10 2.83
N LEU A 970 47.98 56.68 3.86
CA LEU A 970 47.01 57.44 4.73
C LEU A 970 45.63 57.95 4.18
N LYS A 971 44.58 58.30 4.97
CA LYS A 971 43.82 57.67 6.11
C LYS A 971 42.53 58.49 6.54
N PHE A 972 41.45 57.81 6.98
CA PHE A 972 40.36 58.20 7.94
C PHE A 972 39.20 59.22 7.65
N VAL A 973 37.94 58.69 7.63
CA VAL A 973 36.72 59.02 8.46
C VAL A 973 36.09 60.45 8.55
N SER A 974 34.79 60.61 8.17
CA SER A 974 33.65 61.07 9.03
C SER A 974 32.33 61.52 8.31
N MET A 975 31.19 61.45 9.02
CA MET A 975 29.85 62.07 8.79
C MET A 975 29.59 63.13 9.91
N PRO A 976 28.57 64.05 9.98
CA PRO A 976 27.14 63.87 9.57
C PRO A 976 26.18 65.11 9.30
N ILE A 977 24.90 64.81 8.93
CA ILE A 977 23.58 65.47 9.22
C ILE A 977 23.36 67.02 9.12
N GLN A 978 22.30 67.45 8.39
CA GLN A 978 21.22 68.47 8.73
C GLN A 978 20.52 69.01 7.43
N SER A 979 19.26 69.50 7.36
CA SER A 979 18.02 69.35 8.15
C SER A 979 16.79 70.03 7.47
N LYS A 980 15.54 69.52 7.66
CA LYS A 980 14.21 70.20 7.62
C LYS A 980 13.80 70.91 6.27
N LYS A 981 12.53 71.12 5.90
CA LYS A 981 11.22 71.23 6.61
C LYS A 981 10.03 71.02 5.65
N ALA A 982 8.81 70.80 6.16
CA ALA A 982 7.53 70.73 5.39
C ALA A 982 7.07 72.14 4.88
N VAL A 983 6.04 72.32 4.03
CA VAL A 983 4.61 71.92 4.13
C VAL A 983 3.91 71.85 2.75
N ASN A 984 2.88 70.99 2.63
CA ASN A 984 1.96 70.78 1.48
C ASN A 984 0.94 71.94 1.27
N ILE A 985 0.55 72.24 0.03
CA ILE A 985 -0.78 72.78 -0.36
C ILE A 985 -0.99 72.65 -1.89
N GLU A 986 -2.25 72.48 -2.31
CA GLU A 986 -2.74 72.49 -3.71
C GLU A 986 -2.28 71.33 -4.64
N GLU A 987 -2.61 70.12 -4.20
CA GLU A 987 -2.81 68.92 -5.03
C GLU A 987 -3.93 69.10 -6.09
N ILE A 988 -4.89 69.98 -5.78
CA ILE A 988 -6.06 70.27 -6.62
C ILE A 988 -5.72 71.32 -7.68
N LEU A 989 -5.03 70.92 -8.77
CA LEU A 989 -5.29 71.36 -10.16
C LEU A 989 -4.33 70.72 -11.22
N LYS A 990 -4.84 69.67 -11.89
CA LYS A 990 -4.58 69.32 -13.32
C LYS A 990 -3.25 68.67 -13.75
N ALA A 991 -3.08 67.40 -13.37
CA ALA A 991 -3.36 66.24 -14.24
C ALA A 991 -2.82 66.12 -15.70
N GLU A 992 -1.93 66.97 -16.24
CA GLU A 992 -1.50 66.88 -17.67
C GLU A 992 -0.02 66.53 -17.94
N ILE A 993 0.86 66.39 -16.94
CA ILE A 993 2.32 66.30 -17.18
C ILE A 993 2.97 64.95 -16.77
N ILE A 994 2.25 64.02 -16.11
CA ILE A 994 2.80 62.71 -15.67
C ILE A 994 2.20 61.50 -16.42
N PHE A 995 1.98 61.61 -17.74
CA PHE A 995 1.69 60.46 -18.62
C PHE A 995 2.71 60.31 -19.77
N GLY A 996 3.84 61.01 -19.70
CA GLY A 996 4.77 61.17 -20.82
C GLY A 996 5.86 60.11 -21.03
N LYS A 997 6.02 59.08 -20.18
CA LYS A 997 7.22 58.22 -20.23
C LYS A 997 7.10 56.69 -20.05
N TYR A 998 6.14 56.15 -19.28
CA TYR A 998 6.10 54.70 -19.02
C TYR A 998 4.67 54.13 -19.14
N PRO A 999 4.41 53.24 -20.13
CA PRO A 999 3.12 52.58 -20.27
C PRO A 999 3.15 51.14 -19.72
N MET A 1000 2.45 50.87 -18.61
CA MET A 1000 2.02 49.52 -18.24
C MET A 1000 0.55 49.47 -17.81
N CYS A 1001 -0.25 48.80 -18.65
CA CYS A 1001 -1.16 47.73 -18.23
C CYS A 1001 -2.26 47.98 -17.19
N ILE A 1002 -2.86 49.17 -17.15
CA ILE A 1002 -4.31 49.31 -16.84
C ILE A 1002 -4.94 50.18 -17.93
N THR A 1003 -6.08 49.74 -18.48
CA THR A 1003 -6.92 50.56 -19.36
C THR A 1003 -8.21 50.95 -18.64
N MET A 1004 -8.66 52.19 -18.81
CA MET A 1004 -9.87 52.72 -18.17
C MET A 1004 -11.18 52.01 -18.58
N SER A 1005 -11.11 51.01 -19.48
CA SER A 1005 -12.21 50.11 -19.82
C SER A 1005 -12.40 48.96 -18.84
N ASP A 1006 -11.42 48.70 -17.97
CA ASP A 1006 -11.35 47.50 -17.14
C ASP A 1006 -11.69 47.77 -15.66
N ILE A 1007 -12.13 48.99 -15.34
CA ILE A 1007 -12.65 49.39 -14.03
C ILE A 1007 -14.13 49.78 -14.21
N VAL A 1008 -15.02 49.04 -13.55
CA VAL A 1008 -16.44 49.38 -13.43
C VAL A 1008 -16.68 49.79 -11.98
N ILE A 1009 -16.93 51.09 -11.77
CA ILE A 1009 -17.40 51.60 -10.48
C ILE A 1009 -18.94 51.64 -10.57
N ASP A 1010 -19.61 50.84 -9.76
CA ASP A 1010 -21.08 50.77 -9.68
C ASP A 1010 -21.56 51.24 -8.30
N ASN A 1011 -21.21 52.49 -7.95
CA ASN A 1011 -21.72 53.30 -6.85
C ASN A 1011 -21.27 54.76 -7.06
N ASP A 1012 -22.18 55.73 -6.95
CA ASP A 1012 -21.91 57.15 -7.22
C ASP A 1012 -21.24 57.92 -6.05
N ASP A 1013 -21.04 57.29 -4.89
CA ASP A 1013 -20.54 57.91 -3.64
C ASP A 1013 -19.18 57.33 -3.19
N PHE A 1014 -18.10 57.59 -3.94
CA PHE A 1014 -16.72 57.32 -3.46
C PHE A 1014 -15.70 58.33 -4.03
N ASP A 1015 -14.98 59.04 -3.15
CA ASP A 1015 -13.89 59.96 -3.54
C ASP A 1015 -12.62 59.17 -3.92
N ALA A 1016 -11.91 59.64 -4.95
CA ALA A 1016 -10.76 58.93 -5.54
C ALA A 1016 -9.39 59.30 -4.95
N ASP A 1017 -9.34 60.22 -3.99
CA ASP A 1017 -8.11 60.91 -3.56
C ASP A 1017 -7.24 60.11 -2.56
N ASP A 1018 -7.74 58.99 -1.99
CA ASP A 1018 -7.08 58.25 -0.89
C ASP A 1018 -6.29 57.01 -1.37
N MET A 1019 -5.89 56.96 -2.65
CA MET A 1019 -5.19 55.80 -3.26
C MET A 1019 -3.72 56.08 -3.59
N THR A 1020 -2.81 55.67 -2.70
CA THR A 1020 -1.35 55.79 -2.90
C THR A 1020 -0.75 54.50 -3.49
N ILE A 1021 0.09 54.62 -4.52
CA ILE A 1021 0.89 53.51 -5.08
C ILE A 1021 2.38 53.87 -4.98
N GLU A 1022 3.16 53.07 -4.26
CA GLU A 1022 4.63 53.15 -4.32
C GLU A 1022 5.18 52.27 -5.46
N CYS A 1023 6.19 52.79 -6.16
CA CYS A 1023 6.91 52.10 -7.24
C CYS A 1023 8.41 52.16 -6.96
N TYR A 1024 9.11 51.02 -7.04
CA TYR A 1024 10.56 50.95 -6.91
C TYR A 1024 11.25 50.92 -8.29
N ASP A 1025 12.32 51.69 -8.43
CA ASP A 1025 13.20 51.65 -9.62
C ASP A 1025 14.11 50.41 -9.57
N PHE A 1026 14.19 49.68 -10.69
CA PHE A 1026 15.15 48.59 -10.91
C PHE A 1026 15.99 48.92 -12.15
N VAL A 1027 17.31 48.85 -12.02
CA VAL A 1027 18.25 49.43 -13.00
C VAL A 1027 18.72 48.42 -14.04
N GLU A 1028 18.84 47.14 -13.69
CA GLU A 1028 19.21 46.06 -14.63
C GLU A 1028 18.16 44.93 -14.66
N LEU A 1029 18.10 44.19 -15.77
CA LEU A 1029 17.01 43.26 -16.09
C LEU A 1029 17.29 41.80 -15.70
N SER A 1030 18.50 41.51 -15.24
CA SER A 1030 18.91 40.24 -14.62
C SER A 1030 18.27 40.04 -13.24
N GLU A 1031 17.91 41.11 -12.54
CA GLU A 1031 17.26 41.07 -11.22
C GLU A 1031 15.75 40.71 -11.29
N LEU A 1032 15.20 40.36 -12.46
CA LEU A 1032 13.78 40.00 -12.61
C LEU A 1032 13.43 38.59 -12.06
N ALA A 1033 14.16 38.11 -11.05
CA ALA A 1033 13.70 37.05 -10.18
C ALA A 1033 12.57 37.61 -9.28
N VAL A 1034 11.35 37.10 -9.45
CA VAL A 1034 10.19 37.56 -8.65
C VAL A 1034 10.31 37.03 -7.21
N ALA A 1035 11.06 37.76 -6.40
CA ALA A 1035 11.15 37.51 -4.96
C ALA A 1035 9.77 37.70 -4.31
N VAL A 1036 9.27 36.65 -3.67
CA VAL A 1036 8.05 36.73 -2.86
C VAL A 1036 8.38 37.54 -1.61
N VAL A 1037 7.71 38.69 -1.44
CA VAL A 1037 7.84 39.50 -0.21
C VAL A 1037 7.16 38.79 0.95
N SER A 1038 7.93 37.96 1.64
CA SER A 1038 7.59 37.50 2.99
C SER A 1038 7.70 38.65 3.99
N ASN A 1039 6.78 38.69 4.96
CA ASN A 1039 6.70 39.62 6.08
C ASN A 1039 6.15 41.03 5.76
N VAL A 1040 4.84 41.19 6.00
CA VAL A 1040 4.33 42.35 6.74
C VAL A 1040 3.57 41.79 7.96
N GLU A 1041 4.10 42.02 9.16
CA GLU A 1041 3.45 41.60 10.41
C GLU A 1041 2.40 42.64 10.84
N TYR A 1042 1.12 42.25 10.80
CA TYR A 1042 -0.06 43.03 11.22
C TYR A 1042 -0.34 44.34 10.45
N LEU A 1043 -1.64 44.61 10.28
CA LEU A 1043 -2.34 45.84 10.72
C LEU A 1043 -3.87 45.56 10.64
N PRO A 1044 -4.78 46.43 11.15
CA PRO A 1044 -6.09 45.99 11.61
C PRO A 1044 -7.19 46.01 10.55
N VAL A 1045 -8.30 45.31 10.86
CA VAL A 1045 -9.56 45.37 10.12
C VAL A 1045 -10.12 46.80 10.12
N VAL A 1046 -10.12 47.42 8.94
CA VAL A 1046 -11.02 48.52 8.55
C VAL A 1046 -11.75 48.05 7.30
N ASN A 1047 -13.08 48.21 7.26
CA ASN A 1047 -13.96 47.36 6.48
C ASN A 1047 -14.64 48.11 5.32
N VAL A 1048 -13.99 48.17 4.15
CA VAL A 1048 -14.57 48.64 2.87
C VAL A 1048 -13.97 47.84 1.71
N ASP A 1049 -14.76 47.62 0.65
CA ASP A 1049 -14.56 46.61 -0.41
C ASP A 1049 -13.34 46.85 -1.32
N SER A 1050 -12.17 46.38 -0.88
CA SER A 1050 -10.87 46.57 -1.56
C SER A 1050 -10.13 45.26 -1.91
N GLU A 1051 -10.55 44.12 -1.37
CA GLU A 1051 -9.90 42.82 -1.63
C GLU A 1051 -10.02 42.36 -3.10
N GLU A 1052 -11.17 42.63 -3.76
CA GLU A 1052 -11.45 42.12 -5.10
C GLU A 1052 -10.51 42.72 -6.17
N LEU A 1053 -10.15 44.01 -6.06
CA LEU A 1053 -9.28 44.69 -7.02
C LEU A 1053 -7.84 44.19 -6.94
N ILE A 1054 -7.31 44.02 -5.71
CA ILE A 1054 -5.99 43.42 -5.47
C ILE A 1054 -5.96 41.96 -5.93
N SER A 1055 -7.01 41.19 -5.62
CA SER A 1055 -7.19 39.81 -6.07
C SER A 1055 -7.19 39.71 -7.60
N ASN A 1056 -7.91 40.57 -8.32
CA ASN A 1056 -7.98 40.55 -9.77
C ASN A 1056 -6.64 40.92 -10.46
N CYS A 1057 -5.88 41.88 -9.90
CA CYS A 1057 -4.53 42.18 -10.35
C CYS A 1057 -3.57 40.99 -10.12
N TYR A 1058 -3.56 40.42 -8.91
CA TYR A 1058 -2.73 39.27 -8.56
C TYR A 1058 -3.03 38.05 -9.45
N ASN A 1059 -4.32 37.69 -9.59
CA ASN A 1059 -4.78 36.61 -10.46
C ASN A 1059 -4.40 36.82 -11.93
N SER A 1060 -4.36 38.07 -12.41
CA SER A 1060 -3.96 38.38 -13.79
C SER A 1060 -2.45 38.20 -14.02
N VAL A 1061 -1.62 38.61 -13.06
CA VAL A 1061 -0.16 38.37 -13.10
C VAL A 1061 0.15 36.88 -13.00
N VAL A 1062 -0.49 36.15 -12.07
CA VAL A 1062 -0.34 34.69 -11.92
C VAL A 1062 -0.76 33.95 -13.19
N LYS A 1063 -1.90 34.30 -13.81
CA LYS A 1063 -2.33 33.71 -15.10
C LYS A 1063 -1.36 34.00 -16.25
N VAL A 1064 -0.70 35.16 -16.26
CA VAL A 1064 0.36 35.45 -17.24
C VAL A 1064 1.59 34.58 -17.01
N ASN A 1065 2.02 34.42 -15.75
CA ASN A 1065 3.22 33.65 -15.42
C ASN A 1065 3.01 32.14 -15.67
N GLN A 1066 1.91 31.56 -15.18
CA GLN A 1066 1.53 30.17 -15.46
C GLN A 1066 1.45 29.88 -16.96
N LYS A 1067 0.96 30.84 -17.77
CA LYS A 1067 0.86 30.66 -19.23
C LYS A 1067 2.22 30.75 -19.94
N PHE A 1068 3.21 31.41 -19.35
CA PHE A 1068 4.60 31.31 -19.79
C PHE A 1068 5.20 29.94 -19.38
N GLN A 1069 5.07 29.55 -18.12
CA GLN A 1069 5.57 28.26 -17.61
C GLN A 1069 4.98 27.03 -18.34
N LEU A 1070 3.72 27.09 -18.80
CA LEU A 1070 3.05 25.99 -19.51
C LEU A 1070 3.31 25.92 -21.03
N ASN A 1071 3.89 26.96 -21.65
CA ASN A 1071 4.07 27.04 -23.10
C ASN A 1071 5.47 27.48 -23.53
N GLU A 1072 6.33 27.89 -22.59
CA GLU A 1072 7.67 28.45 -22.76
C GLU A 1072 7.81 29.56 -23.84
N ILE A 1073 6.67 30.23 -24.09
CA ILE A 1073 6.45 31.26 -25.11
C ILE A 1073 5.87 32.49 -24.39
N PRO A 1074 6.52 33.66 -24.44
CA PRO A 1074 6.03 34.85 -23.77
C PRO A 1074 4.62 35.24 -24.24
N CYS A 1075 3.76 35.59 -23.30
CA CYS A 1075 2.39 35.99 -23.60
C CYS A 1075 2.35 37.29 -24.44
N THR A 1076 1.18 37.60 -25.01
CA THR A 1076 1.02 38.81 -25.84
C THR A 1076 1.34 40.13 -25.12
N HIS A 1077 1.28 40.16 -23.78
CA HIS A 1077 1.64 41.32 -22.98
C HIS A 1077 3.16 41.43 -22.79
N ALA A 1078 3.85 40.33 -22.47
CA ALA A 1078 5.31 40.27 -22.44
C ALA A 1078 5.93 40.62 -23.81
N ILE A 1079 5.36 40.10 -24.91
CA ILE A 1079 5.77 40.46 -26.29
C ILE A 1079 5.54 41.97 -26.57
N ALA A 1080 4.53 42.60 -25.98
CA ALA A 1080 4.31 44.04 -26.12
C ALA A 1080 5.35 44.85 -25.33
N ILE A 1081 5.70 44.43 -24.11
CA ILE A 1081 6.73 45.07 -23.26
C ILE A 1081 8.13 44.95 -23.89
N LEU A 1082 8.49 43.77 -24.41
CA LEU A 1082 9.76 43.58 -25.14
C LEU A 1082 9.84 44.50 -26.38
N LYS A 1083 8.72 44.75 -27.07
CA LYS A 1083 8.65 45.66 -28.22
C LYS A 1083 8.70 47.14 -27.82
N SER A 1084 8.11 47.54 -26.69
CA SER A 1084 8.22 48.91 -26.18
C SER A 1084 9.62 49.21 -25.63
N LYS A 1085 10.31 48.22 -25.03
CA LYS A 1085 11.75 48.27 -24.70
C LYS A 1085 12.68 48.07 -25.93
N HIS A 1086 12.14 48.07 -27.15
CA HIS A 1086 12.88 47.96 -28.42
C HIS A 1086 13.82 46.74 -28.57
N VAL A 1087 13.51 45.63 -27.89
CA VAL A 1087 14.25 44.37 -28.02
C VAL A 1087 14.07 43.83 -29.45
N LYS A 1088 15.17 43.82 -30.22
CA LYS A 1088 15.17 43.45 -31.65
C LYS A 1088 15.20 41.94 -31.85
N GLU A 1089 15.92 41.22 -31.00
CA GLU A 1089 16.04 39.78 -31.02
C GLU A 1089 15.04 39.17 -30.04
N MET A 1090 13.91 38.67 -30.56
CA MET A 1090 12.95 37.96 -29.70
C MET A 1090 13.29 36.47 -29.56
N LYS A 1091 14.15 35.91 -30.42
CA LYS A 1091 14.49 34.47 -30.45
C LYS A 1091 15.13 33.96 -29.15
N SER A 1092 15.84 34.82 -28.42
CA SER A 1092 16.45 34.56 -27.11
C SER A 1092 15.45 34.52 -25.94
N HIS A 1093 14.17 34.78 -26.20
CA HIS A 1093 13.12 34.87 -25.18
C HIS A 1093 11.99 33.84 -25.36
N TYR A 1094 12.17 32.84 -26.23
CA TYR A 1094 11.37 31.61 -26.27
C TYR A 1094 12.30 30.44 -25.94
N SER A 1095 11.75 29.36 -25.38
CA SER A 1095 12.51 28.12 -25.17
C SER A 1095 13.13 27.57 -26.46
N ASP A 1096 14.28 26.92 -26.31
CA ASP A 1096 15.06 26.29 -27.37
C ASP A 1096 14.26 25.25 -28.14
N TYR A 1097 13.27 24.61 -27.51
CA TYR A 1097 12.31 23.72 -28.16
C TYR A 1097 11.56 24.35 -29.35
N TYR A 1098 11.35 25.68 -29.32
CA TYR A 1098 10.67 26.44 -30.38
C TYR A 1098 11.64 27.10 -31.37
N LYS A 1099 12.96 26.88 -31.23
CA LYS A 1099 13.96 27.38 -32.18
C LYS A 1099 14.03 26.45 -33.42
N ASN A 1100 14.41 27.03 -34.56
CA ASN A 1100 14.48 26.29 -35.82
C ASN A 1100 15.52 25.16 -35.76
N GLU A 1101 16.58 25.38 -34.98
CA GLU A 1101 17.71 24.49 -34.81
C GLU A 1101 17.28 23.19 -34.09
N ALA A 1102 16.44 23.28 -33.05
CA ALA A 1102 15.85 22.11 -32.38
C ALA A 1102 14.87 21.35 -33.29
N LEU A 1103 14.05 22.08 -34.05
CA LEU A 1103 13.15 21.47 -35.04
C LEU A 1103 13.93 20.70 -36.11
N VAL A 1104 15.09 21.20 -36.57
CA VAL A 1104 15.96 20.49 -37.52
C VAL A 1104 16.57 19.25 -36.89
N LYS A 1105 17.15 19.35 -35.68
CA LYS A 1105 17.68 18.19 -34.93
C LYS A 1105 16.64 17.07 -34.75
N THR A 1106 15.37 17.42 -34.56
CA THR A 1106 14.26 16.45 -34.41
C THR A 1106 14.06 15.57 -35.67
N TYR A 1107 14.52 16.00 -36.85
CA TYR A 1107 14.50 15.23 -38.09
C TYR A 1107 15.90 14.73 -38.53
N GLU A 1108 16.92 14.84 -37.68
CA GLU A 1108 18.31 14.49 -38.00
C GLU A 1108 18.62 12.99 -37.77
N ILE A 1109 17.71 12.25 -37.12
CA ILE A 1109 17.77 10.78 -37.01
C ILE A 1109 17.66 10.16 -38.41
N SER A 1110 18.56 9.21 -38.70
CA SER A 1110 18.80 8.66 -40.05
C SER A 1110 17.53 8.19 -40.79
N LEU A 1111 17.09 9.02 -41.74
CA LEU A 1111 16.20 8.59 -42.81
C LEU A 1111 16.91 7.53 -43.66
N CYS A 1112 16.54 6.25 -43.49
CA CYS A 1112 16.93 5.20 -44.41
C CYS A 1112 16.51 5.62 -45.84
N PRO A 1113 17.45 5.79 -46.79
CA PRO A 1113 17.10 6.24 -48.12
C PRO A 1113 16.24 5.16 -48.78
N MET A 1114 15.00 5.52 -49.13
CA MET A 1114 14.12 4.65 -49.90
C MET A 1114 14.86 4.20 -51.17
N PRO A 1115 14.96 2.88 -51.45
CA PRO A 1115 15.68 2.37 -52.61
C PRO A 1115 15.18 3.02 -53.91
N ASP A 1116 16.03 3.11 -54.94
CA ASP A 1116 15.65 3.76 -56.21
C ASP A 1116 14.39 3.10 -56.77
N LYS A 1117 13.62 3.83 -57.57
CA LYS A 1117 12.36 3.32 -58.12
C LYS A 1117 12.56 2.06 -58.98
N GLN A 1118 13.78 1.82 -59.45
CA GLN A 1118 14.19 0.63 -60.20
C GLN A 1118 14.41 -0.62 -59.33
N ASP A 1119 14.79 -0.45 -58.05
CA ASP A 1119 15.14 -1.57 -57.15
C ASP A 1119 13.93 -2.09 -56.33
N ARG A 1120 12.73 -1.54 -56.57
CA ARG A 1120 11.52 -1.86 -55.81
C ARG A 1120 10.77 -3.03 -56.43
N HIS A 1121 10.85 -4.20 -55.79
CA HIS A 1121 10.06 -5.36 -56.16
C HIS A 1121 8.57 -5.17 -55.81
N ILE A 1122 7.77 -4.66 -56.75
CA ILE A 1122 6.31 -4.54 -56.61
C ILE A 1122 5.65 -5.87 -57.04
N PRO A 1123 4.82 -6.53 -56.20
CA PRO A 1123 4.09 -7.73 -56.60
C PRO A 1123 3.16 -7.47 -57.79
N PRO A 1124 2.98 -8.45 -58.71
CA PRO A 1124 2.07 -8.30 -59.86
C PRO A 1124 0.65 -7.90 -59.45
N GLU A 1125 0.12 -8.43 -58.34
CA GLU A 1125 -1.21 -8.09 -57.84
C GLU A 1125 -1.40 -6.57 -57.62
N VAL A 1126 -0.33 -5.85 -57.26
CA VAL A 1126 -0.34 -4.42 -56.95
C VAL A 1126 -0.10 -3.55 -58.19
N LEU A 1127 0.41 -4.14 -59.29
CA LEU A 1127 0.60 -3.45 -60.57
C LEU A 1127 -0.68 -3.40 -61.43
N GLU A 1128 -1.62 -4.32 -61.22
CA GLU A 1128 -2.92 -4.33 -61.91
C GLU A 1128 -3.99 -3.45 -61.22
N ASP A 1129 -3.72 -2.97 -60.01
CA ASP A 1129 -4.67 -2.26 -59.15
C ASP A 1129 -4.80 -0.77 -59.54
N VAL A 1130 -5.78 -0.44 -60.39
CA VAL A 1130 -6.00 0.92 -60.94
C VAL A 1130 -6.66 1.84 -59.90
N VAL A 1131 -5.86 2.35 -58.96
CA VAL A 1131 -6.31 3.30 -57.93
C VAL A 1131 -6.67 4.66 -58.54
N LEU A 1132 -7.96 4.86 -58.82
CA LEU A 1132 -8.49 6.15 -59.29
C LEU A 1132 -8.55 7.18 -58.13
N PRO A 1133 -8.13 8.44 -58.35
CA PRO A 1133 -8.20 9.47 -57.32
C PRO A 1133 -9.67 9.85 -56.99
N PRO A 1134 -9.97 10.20 -55.71
CA PRO A 1134 -11.32 10.63 -55.32
C PRO A 1134 -11.85 11.79 -56.16
N LYS A 1135 -13.14 11.74 -56.53
CA LYS A 1135 -13.81 12.73 -57.41
C LYS A 1135 -14.10 14.09 -56.72
N TYR A 1136 -13.33 14.48 -55.71
CA TYR A 1136 -13.47 15.77 -55.04
C TYR A 1136 -12.10 16.38 -54.72
N LYS A 1137 -11.83 17.57 -55.27
CA LYS A 1137 -10.66 18.39 -54.93
C LYS A 1137 -11.09 19.59 -54.10
N TYR A 1138 -10.60 19.67 -52.86
CA TYR A 1138 -10.51 20.97 -52.19
C TYR A 1138 -9.44 21.83 -52.88
N PRO A 1139 -9.71 23.13 -53.14
CA PRO A 1139 -8.65 24.08 -53.47
C PRO A 1139 -7.67 24.26 -52.29
N PRO A 1140 -6.36 24.41 -52.51
CA PRO A 1140 -5.42 24.71 -51.42
C PRO A 1140 -5.65 26.11 -50.86
N GLY A 1141 -6.19 26.19 -49.63
CA GLY A 1141 -6.37 27.45 -48.91
C GLY A 1141 -7.37 27.34 -47.76
N SER A 1142 -7.12 28.06 -46.67
CA SER A 1142 -8.04 28.07 -45.52
C SER A 1142 -9.30 28.89 -45.79
N PRO A 1143 -10.50 28.44 -45.34
CA PRO A 1143 -11.74 29.22 -45.50
C PRO A 1143 -11.68 30.56 -44.76
N LYS A 1144 -11.67 31.67 -45.50
CA LYS A 1144 -11.61 33.03 -44.94
C LYS A 1144 -12.98 33.55 -44.47
N LYS A 1145 -13.52 33.02 -43.37
CA LYS A 1145 -14.55 33.67 -42.55
C LYS A 1145 -14.24 33.44 -41.06
N GLY A 1146 -14.14 34.51 -40.27
CA GLY A 1146 -13.98 34.42 -38.80
C GLY A 1146 -12.87 35.25 -38.13
N ARG A 1147 -11.93 35.88 -38.87
CA ARG A 1147 -10.90 36.74 -38.25
C ARG A 1147 -11.50 38.08 -37.81
N GLN A 1148 -11.78 38.24 -36.51
CA GLN A 1148 -11.88 39.56 -35.89
C GLN A 1148 -10.52 40.28 -35.98
N LYS A 1149 -10.53 41.59 -36.22
CA LYS A 1149 -9.32 42.42 -36.23
C LYS A 1149 -8.98 42.88 -34.81
N LYS A 1150 -7.69 42.96 -34.50
CA LYS A 1150 -7.19 43.63 -33.29
C LYS A 1150 -7.01 45.13 -33.57
N SER A 1151 -7.17 45.95 -32.54
CA SER A 1151 -7.13 47.43 -32.59
C SER A 1151 -5.81 48.05 -33.10
N SER A 1152 -4.75 47.26 -33.24
CA SER A 1152 -3.43 47.70 -33.70
C SER A 1152 -3.20 47.66 -35.23
N GLU A 1153 -4.16 47.16 -36.03
CA GLU A 1153 -4.07 47.22 -37.50
C GLU A 1153 -4.34 48.63 -38.04
N LYS A 1154 -3.29 49.47 -38.16
CA LYS A 1154 -3.39 50.78 -38.83
C LYS A 1154 -3.70 50.63 -40.33
N PHE A 1155 -4.62 51.44 -40.84
CA PHE A 1155 -4.91 51.53 -42.28
C PHE A 1155 -3.71 52.08 -43.06
N SER A 1156 -3.36 51.43 -44.19
CA SER A 1156 -2.48 51.98 -45.23
C SER A 1156 -3.31 52.35 -46.45
N SER A 1157 -3.25 53.61 -46.86
CA SER A 1157 -4.00 54.18 -47.99
C SER A 1157 -3.29 53.98 -49.33
N THR A 1158 -3.07 52.71 -49.72
CA THR A 1158 -2.47 52.36 -51.03
C THR A 1158 -3.50 51.73 -51.98
N THR A 1159 -3.77 52.42 -53.10
CA THR A 1159 -4.76 52.04 -54.11
C THR A 1159 -4.24 50.96 -55.08
N ASN A 1160 -4.22 49.72 -54.61
CA ASN A 1160 -3.77 48.56 -55.39
C ASN A 1160 -4.69 48.29 -56.59
N ARG A 1161 -4.11 48.25 -57.81
CA ARG A 1161 -4.77 47.85 -59.05
C ARG A 1161 -4.66 46.34 -59.25
N CYS A 1162 -5.65 45.71 -59.89
CA CYS A 1162 -5.56 44.29 -60.22
C CYS A 1162 -4.51 44.03 -61.33
N GLY A 1163 -3.48 43.23 -61.02
CA GLY A 1163 -2.37 42.92 -61.94
C GLY A 1163 -2.72 42.13 -63.21
N LYS A 1164 -4.00 41.75 -63.42
CA LYS A 1164 -4.49 41.11 -64.66
C LYS A 1164 -5.48 41.96 -65.48
N CYS A 1165 -6.02 43.07 -64.94
CA CYS A 1165 -7.01 43.89 -65.66
C CYS A 1165 -6.95 45.41 -65.36
N GLY A 1166 -6.00 45.87 -64.55
CA GLY A 1166 -5.62 47.29 -64.42
C GLY A 1166 -6.57 48.22 -63.66
N TYR A 1167 -7.85 47.86 -63.48
CA TYR A 1167 -8.82 48.68 -62.76
C TYR A 1167 -8.68 48.61 -61.23
N VAL A 1168 -9.13 49.67 -60.57
CA VAL A 1168 -9.29 49.78 -59.10
C VAL A 1168 -10.74 49.46 -58.75
N ARG A 1169 -10.97 48.69 -57.68
CA ARG A 1169 -12.31 48.50 -57.08
C ARG A 1169 -12.34 49.00 -55.64
N VAL A 1170 -13.50 49.48 -55.23
CA VAL A 1170 -13.90 49.64 -53.82
C VAL A 1170 -15.04 48.66 -53.58
N ASN A 1171 -14.89 47.86 -52.52
CA ASN A 1171 -15.83 46.90 -51.91
C ASN A 1171 -16.66 45.94 -52.79
N GLU A 1172 -16.54 44.67 -52.40
CA GLU A 1172 -17.52 43.59 -52.53
C GLU A 1172 -17.79 42.97 -53.94
N GLU A 1173 -18.19 41.70 -53.86
CA GLU A 1173 -18.51 40.69 -54.89
C GLU A 1173 -17.65 40.60 -56.18
N CYS A 1174 -16.83 39.54 -56.24
CA CYS A 1174 -16.40 38.85 -57.45
C CYS A 1174 -16.05 37.39 -57.12
#